data_AF-A0A0H3JZX3-F1
#
_entry.id   AF-A0A0H3JZX3-F1
#
_cell.length_a   1.000
_cell.length_b   1.000
_cell.length_c   1.000
_cell.angle_alpha   90.00
_cell.angle_beta   90.00
_cell.angle_gamma   90.00
#
_symmetry.space_group_name_H-M   'P 1'
#
loop_
_entity.id
_entity.type
_entity.pdbx_description
1 polymer ?
#
loop_
_entity_poly.entity_id
_entity_poly.type
_entity_poly.pdbx_seq_one_letter_code
_entity_poly.pdbx_strand_id
1 'polypeptide(L)'
;MRFPNFLQRSPQSNLAPSQVSPGAWLFLAISIAVLVFALLSLNLSWLQNLPGYLNPQNVRDLPESLSFPEDPRQLFQPLLLVAGLLLSLRILPHHPISHLLVLLTLLLYGIRYFTWRLFALNNGHIFSLTLSIIFLLTESLYVLSFLMQFYPTLVFDPKRRSRQADQQEALLSKFSPSVAIWIPIYNEHPRIIRRTILACQLIDYENKEIYVLDDGHRSEIRAIATELGVHYLSRPDNTHRKAGNLNYALNHTNSDLIAVFDCDFLPFNNFLKRTVGFFANEEIALVQTPQHYYNSDFHTRNLGLDYVLPNDMDYFFHYIQPIRDQFNSVICCGTSYVARRSALEDVGGYYTDCIVEDFQTGTKLLLNHWRVVYLNEVLSIGEVPRHLSEYLQQRLRWMQGNIQLYCSHKQLPIWSGRLTTWQRLFYLSILIYCLTPFMRAIYILLPLLSFLFGFTLIAAPPIEYFYYGLPFILLIYGATSWLTYNHYFLYWTEIYESIMCWPSLQRIIQVLFNPFGNFGSLVTAKGELDDRKRFNLKISWPFIAYLSLFGLGFCLRYVAPLLSPYFVRPSFEGEALMMIWNFYNAMLMSICLFACVDQPIRRRFERYPYQAVACLEVNGHKFWGMTQDLSEGGASFILRNEQELQLIDEQAELVLLQEDLRIPVNVLRMSREAFNGHSQVGLEFQLSDTAAEKTLIRLLYVDSSLWWQQIRRSSAIDAFLVLIRSALNPRALLTRYNNG
;
A
#
# COMPACT_ATOMS: atom_id res chain seq x y z
N MET A 1 18.35 -2.84 19.47
CA MET A 1 17.23 -2.68 20.42
C MET A 1 16.46 -3.98 20.46
N ARG A 2 16.22 -4.56 21.65
CA ARG A 2 15.39 -5.76 21.80
C ARG A 2 13.93 -5.36 21.56
N PHE A 3 13.37 -5.76 20.42
CA PHE A 3 11.92 -5.69 20.22
C PHE A 3 11.25 -6.49 21.35
N PRO A 4 10.31 -5.92 22.11
CA PRO A 4 9.55 -6.68 23.08
C PRO A 4 8.75 -7.74 22.32
N ASN A 5 8.95 -9.01 22.67
CA ASN A 5 8.12 -10.11 22.20
C ASN A 5 6.72 -9.96 22.79
N PHE A 6 5.87 -9.13 22.18
CA PHE A 6 4.45 -8.97 22.55
C PHE A 6 3.58 -10.19 22.19
N LEU A 7 4.20 -11.32 21.82
CA LEU A 7 3.51 -12.54 21.37
C LEU A 7 4.13 -13.77 22.03
N GLN A 8 4.17 -13.82 23.36
CA GLN A 8 4.22 -15.12 24.05
C GLN A 8 2.81 -15.71 24.01
N ARG A 9 2.57 -16.62 23.07
CA ARG A 9 1.41 -17.53 23.12
C ARG A 9 1.81 -18.78 23.91
N SER A 10 0.86 -19.26 24.71
CA SER A 10 0.90 -20.42 25.60
C SER A 10 1.29 -21.74 24.92
N PRO A 11 1.66 -22.79 25.70
CA PRO A 11 2.27 -24.01 25.19
C PRO A 11 1.35 -24.80 24.25
N GLN A 12 1.99 -25.48 23.30
CA GLN A 12 1.38 -26.33 22.28
C GLN A 12 0.42 -27.37 22.86
N SER A 13 -0.84 -27.37 22.41
CA SER A 13 -1.75 -28.52 22.55
C SER A 13 -1.82 -29.30 21.23
N ASN A 14 -1.72 -30.63 21.35
CA ASN A 14 -1.66 -31.59 20.24
C ASN A 14 -3.00 -31.70 19.49
N LEU A 15 -3.15 -31.02 18.35
CA LEU A 15 -4.23 -31.30 17.38
C LEU A 15 -3.75 -31.17 15.92
N ALA A 16 -4.44 -31.89 15.04
CA ALA A 16 -4.01 -32.31 13.70
C ALA A 16 -3.58 -31.16 12.75
N PRO A 17 -2.60 -31.40 11.87
CA PRO A 17 -2.09 -30.37 10.96
C PRO A 17 -3.17 -29.89 9.99
N SER A 18 -3.34 -28.57 9.87
CA SER A 18 -4.06 -27.95 8.76
C SER A 18 -3.37 -28.36 7.46
N GLN A 19 -4.03 -29.21 6.68
CA GLN A 19 -3.45 -29.75 5.46
C GLN A 19 -3.27 -28.65 4.43
N VAL A 20 -2.01 -28.38 4.08
CA VAL A 20 -1.66 -27.77 2.78
C VAL A 20 -2.42 -28.56 1.71
N SER A 21 -3.15 -27.87 0.83
CA SER A 21 -4.01 -28.55 -0.15
C SER A 21 -3.23 -29.66 -0.86
N PRO A 22 -3.79 -30.87 -1.07
CA PRO A 22 -3.11 -31.97 -1.74
C PRO A 22 -2.51 -31.57 -3.10
N GLY A 23 -3.12 -30.61 -3.80
CA GLY A 23 -2.62 -30.05 -5.05
C GLY A 23 -1.27 -29.34 -4.95
N ALA A 24 -0.95 -28.72 -3.81
CA ALA A 24 0.34 -28.07 -3.60
C ALA A 24 1.47 -29.08 -3.38
N TRP A 25 1.20 -30.17 -2.64
CA TRP A 25 2.16 -31.27 -2.50
C TRP A 25 2.36 -32.03 -3.80
N LEU A 26 1.27 -32.29 -4.54
CA LEU A 26 1.32 -32.94 -5.84
C LEU A 26 2.11 -32.09 -6.84
N PHE A 27 1.90 -30.78 -6.87
CA PHE A 27 2.66 -29.87 -7.71
C PHE A 27 4.16 -29.86 -7.34
N LEU A 28 4.49 -29.84 -6.04
CA LEU A 28 5.90 -29.87 -5.59
C LEU A 28 6.58 -31.19 -6.00
N ALA A 29 5.89 -32.32 -5.82
CA ALA A 29 6.37 -33.65 -6.20
C ALA A 29 6.53 -33.78 -7.73
N ILE A 30 5.57 -33.28 -8.52
CA ILE A 30 5.66 -33.24 -9.98
C ILE A 30 6.81 -32.34 -10.42
N SER A 31 7.00 -31.18 -9.78
CA SER A 31 8.11 -30.27 -10.09
C SER A 31 9.47 -30.91 -9.84
N ILE A 32 9.62 -31.65 -8.72
CA ILE A 32 10.84 -32.40 -8.42
C ILE A 32 11.03 -33.56 -9.43
N ALA A 33 9.96 -34.28 -9.78
CA ALA A 33 10.04 -35.38 -10.74
C ALA A 33 10.38 -34.89 -12.16
N VAL A 34 9.80 -33.78 -12.61
CA VAL A 34 10.12 -33.12 -13.88
C VAL A 34 11.55 -32.58 -13.87
N LEU A 35 12.01 -32.03 -12.74
CA LEU A 35 13.40 -31.58 -12.57
C LEU A 35 14.38 -32.77 -12.73
N VAL A 36 14.13 -33.87 -12.04
CA VAL A 36 14.95 -35.09 -12.14
C VAL A 36 14.90 -35.67 -13.55
N PHE A 37 13.73 -35.73 -14.18
CA PHE A 37 13.59 -36.23 -15.55
C PHE A 37 14.28 -35.32 -16.58
N ALA A 38 14.16 -33.99 -16.45
CA ALA A 38 14.84 -33.03 -17.33
C ALA A 38 16.36 -33.09 -17.19
N LEU A 39 16.87 -33.29 -15.97
CA LEU A 39 18.30 -33.52 -15.69
C LEU A 39 18.83 -34.82 -16.33
N LEU A 40 17.97 -35.83 -16.49
CA LEU A 40 18.34 -37.14 -17.05
C LEU A 40 18.13 -37.27 -18.57
N SER A 41 17.32 -36.42 -19.20
CA SER A 41 16.83 -36.65 -20.58
C SER A 41 17.28 -35.65 -21.65
N LEU A 42 17.91 -34.52 -21.30
CA LEU A 42 18.22 -33.48 -22.28
C LEU A 42 19.72 -33.43 -22.63
N ASN A 43 20.06 -33.85 -23.86
CA ASN A 43 21.31 -33.48 -24.52
C ASN A 43 21.20 -32.02 -25.01
N LEU A 44 21.54 -31.07 -24.14
CA LEU A 44 21.45 -29.60 -24.36
C LEU A 44 22.68 -29.00 -25.08
N SER A 45 23.37 -29.78 -25.91
CA SER A 45 24.60 -29.35 -26.59
C SER A 45 24.47 -28.07 -27.43
N TRP A 46 23.30 -27.78 -28.01
CA TRP A 46 23.04 -26.52 -28.72
C TRP A 46 22.94 -25.30 -27.78
N LEU A 47 22.38 -25.49 -26.58
CA LEU A 47 22.29 -24.48 -25.51
C LEU A 47 23.68 -24.18 -24.91
N GLN A 48 24.59 -25.15 -24.95
CA GLN A 48 25.99 -24.97 -24.53
C GLN A 48 26.78 -24.06 -25.49
N ASN A 49 26.40 -24.01 -26.77
CA ASN A 49 27.12 -23.21 -27.78
C ASN A 49 26.53 -21.80 -27.96
N LEU A 50 25.26 -21.58 -27.57
CA LEU A 50 24.58 -20.28 -27.65
C LEU A 50 25.40 -19.10 -27.08
N PRO A 51 26.05 -19.23 -25.90
CA PRO A 51 26.78 -18.12 -25.30
C PRO A 51 27.98 -17.66 -26.12
N GLY A 52 28.63 -18.58 -26.84
CA GLY A 52 29.74 -18.24 -27.75
C GLY A 52 29.29 -17.46 -28.98
N TYR A 53 28.05 -17.69 -29.47
CA TYR A 53 27.48 -16.95 -30.60
C TYR A 53 26.93 -15.58 -30.19
N LEU A 54 26.31 -15.49 -29.02
CA LEU A 54 25.62 -14.28 -28.56
C LEU A 54 26.51 -13.29 -27.82
N ASN A 55 27.70 -13.72 -27.36
CA ASN A 55 28.67 -12.88 -26.67
C ASN A 55 30.10 -13.16 -27.15
N PRO A 56 30.48 -12.76 -28.37
CA PRO A 56 31.88 -12.84 -28.76
C PRO A 56 32.74 -12.05 -27.77
N GLN A 57 33.78 -12.70 -27.27
CA GLN A 57 34.69 -12.21 -26.23
C GLN A 57 35.54 -11.06 -26.75
N ASN A 58 35.01 -9.84 -26.73
CA ASN A 58 35.84 -8.65 -26.83
C ASN A 58 35.91 -8.05 -25.44
N VAL A 59 37.06 -8.21 -24.78
CA VAL A 59 37.39 -7.43 -23.58
C VAL A 59 37.30 -5.97 -24.00
N ARG A 60 36.29 -5.27 -23.48
CA ARG A 60 36.15 -3.84 -23.75
C ARG A 60 37.18 -3.07 -22.94
N ASP A 61 37.83 -2.12 -23.57
CA ASP A 61 38.66 -1.16 -22.87
C ASP A 61 37.78 -0.01 -22.37
N LEU A 62 37.86 0.29 -21.07
CA LEU A 62 37.30 1.51 -20.53
C LEU A 62 38.16 2.71 -20.94
N PRO A 63 37.56 3.86 -21.31
CA PRO A 63 38.34 5.07 -21.50
C PRO A 63 39.07 5.44 -20.21
N GLU A 64 40.22 6.12 -20.33
CA GLU A 64 41.05 6.51 -19.17
C GLU A 64 40.26 7.27 -18.10
N SER A 65 39.26 8.08 -18.52
CA SER A 65 38.35 8.81 -17.62
C SER A 65 37.41 7.93 -16.78
N LEU A 66 37.21 6.67 -17.18
CA LEU A 66 36.45 5.65 -16.45
C LEU A 66 37.35 4.51 -15.94
N SER A 67 38.67 4.68 -16.01
CA SER A 67 39.58 3.77 -15.33
C SER A 67 39.29 3.79 -13.83
N PHE A 68 39.43 2.63 -13.19
CA PHE A 68 39.24 2.48 -11.76
C PHE A 68 40.50 1.91 -11.14
N PRO A 69 40.76 2.16 -9.85
CA PRO A 69 42.02 1.78 -9.22
C PRO A 69 42.28 0.26 -9.27
N GLU A 70 43.52 -0.14 -9.55
CA GLU A 70 43.92 -1.55 -9.46
C GLU A 70 44.01 -2.05 -8.01
N ASP A 71 44.27 -1.15 -7.06
CA ASP A 71 44.31 -1.48 -5.63
C ASP A 71 42.91 -1.86 -5.11
N PRO A 72 42.72 -3.12 -4.64
CA PRO A 72 41.43 -3.59 -4.14
C PRO A 72 40.86 -2.74 -3.00
N ARG A 73 41.69 -2.04 -2.22
CA ARG A 73 41.22 -1.16 -1.14
C ARG A 73 40.54 0.10 -1.68
N GLN A 74 41.00 0.60 -2.83
CA GLN A 74 40.49 1.81 -3.44
C GLN A 74 39.20 1.55 -4.23
N LEU A 75 38.98 0.31 -4.68
CA LEU A 75 37.74 -0.13 -5.33
C LEU A 75 36.48 0.05 -4.46
N PHE A 76 36.61 0.02 -3.13
CA PHE A 76 35.47 0.19 -2.24
C PHE A 76 35.28 1.63 -1.75
N GLN A 77 36.13 2.59 -2.15
CA GLN A 77 36.01 3.98 -1.70
C GLN A 77 34.65 4.62 -2.02
N PRO A 78 34.09 4.53 -3.25
CA PRO A 78 32.79 5.12 -3.53
C PRO A 78 31.68 4.51 -2.67
N LEU A 79 31.80 3.21 -2.36
CA LEU A 79 30.87 2.48 -1.50
C LEU A 79 30.99 2.94 -0.04
N LEU A 80 32.20 3.11 0.48
CA LEU A 80 32.44 3.62 1.84
C LEU A 80 31.95 5.07 2.00
N LEU A 81 32.13 5.91 0.98
CA LEU A 81 31.60 7.28 0.95
C LEU A 81 30.07 7.28 1.01
N VAL A 82 29.41 6.45 0.20
CA VAL A 82 27.95 6.30 0.24
C VAL A 82 27.50 5.77 1.60
N ALA A 83 28.17 4.76 2.16
CA ALA A 83 27.85 4.25 3.49
C ALA A 83 27.96 5.34 4.57
N GLY A 84 29.04 6.13 4.56
CA GLY A 84 29.22 7.27 5.45
C GLY A 84 28.12 8.33 5.28
N LEU A 85 27.76 8.66 4.04
CA LEU A 85 26.67 9.57 3.74
C LEU A 85 25.33 9.06 4.26
N LEU A 86 24.98 7.79 4.00
CA LEU A 86 23.74 7.19 4.49
C LEU A 86 23.66 7.15 6.03
N LEU A 87 24.79 6.96 6.71
CA LEU A 87 24.86 7.08 8.16
C LEU A 87 24.64 8.52 8.62
N SER A 88 25.21 9.51 7.91
CA SER A 88 25.03 10.93 8.21
C SER A 88 23.59 11.41 8.00
N LEU A 89 22.84 10.82 7.05
CA LEU A 89 21.42 11.14 6.82
C LEU A 89 20.55 10.89 8.07
N ARG A 90 20.97 10.01 8.99
CA ARG A 90 20.24 9.74 10.22
C ARG A 90 20.18 10.93 11.19
N ILE A 91 21.15 11.84 11.08
CA ILE A 91 21.26 13.03 11.94
C ILE A 91 21.05 14.33 11.14
N LEU A 92 21.11 14.27 9.81
CA LEU A 92 20.95 15.43 8.95
C LEU A 92 19.50 15.95 9.03
N PRO A 93 19.28 17.25 9.34
CA PRO A 93 17.95 17.81 9.39
C PRO A 93 17.34 17.94 7.99
N HIS A 94 16.02 17.78 7.93
CA HIS A 94 15.22 18.05 6.73
C HIS A 94 15.11 19.56 6.47
N HIS A 95 16.13 20.11 5.83
CA HIS A 95 16.21 21.49 5.37
C HIS A 95 16.37 21.52 3.85
N PRO A 96 15.84 22.54 3.13
CA PRO A 96 15.97 22.63 1.68
C PRO A 96 17.41 22.48 1.15
N ILE A 97 18.40 23.05 1.86
CA ILE A 97 19.82 22.91 1.51
C ILE A 97 20.28 21.45 1.65
N SER A 98 19.90 20.77 2.73
CA SER A 98 20.21 19.35 2.93
C SER A 98 19.60 18.49 1.81
N HIS A 99 18.33 18.75 1.46
CA HIS A 99 17.64 18.09 0.35
C HIS A 99 18.37 18.32 -0.98
N LEU A 100 18.78 19.56 -1.26
CA LEU A 100 19.54 19.92 -2.46
C LEU A 100 20.86 19.17 -2.53
N LEU A 101 21.64 19.13 -1.44
CA LEU A 101 22.92 18.42 -1.40
C LEU A 101 22.75 16.92 -1.66
N VAL A 102 21.72 16.30 -1.08
CA VAL A 102 21.40 14.89 -1.31
C VAL A 102 21.00 14.63 -2.76
N LEU A 103 20.15 15.49 -3.34
CA LEU A 103 19.76 15.40 -4.75
C LEU A 103 20.94 15.59 -5.71
N LEU A 104 21.82 16.54 -5.44
CA LEU A 104 23.04 16.76 -6.24
C LEU A 104 23.98 15.56 -6.14
N THR A 105 24.10 14.95 -4.96
CA THR A 105 24.91 13.74 -4.79
C THR A 105 24.31 12.55 -5.54
N LEU A 106 22.98 12.37 -5.46
CA LEU A 106 22.26 11.38 -6.26
C LEU A 106 22.47 11.59 -7.76
N LEU A 107 22.39 12.82 -8.23
CA LEU A 107 22.62 13.19 -9.63
C LEU A 107 24.05 12.86 -10.05
N LEU A 108 25.05 13.21 -9.24
CA LEU A 108 26.47 12.94 -9.52
C LEU A 108 26.74 11.42 -9.63
N TYR A 109 26.29 10.63 -8.66
CA TYR A 109 26.43 9.18 -8.70
C TYR A 109 25.62 8.54 -9.82
N GLY A 110 24.46 9.10 -10.15
CA GLY A 110 23.64 8.68 -11.29
C GLY A 110 24.33 8.92 -12.62
N ILE A 111 24.86 10.13 -12.86
CA ILE A 111 25.64 10.45 -14.07
C ILE A 111 26.84 9.51 -14.18
N ARG A 112 27.57 9.28 -13.09
CA ARG A 112 28.70 8.36 -13.04
C ARG A 112 28.27 6.92 -13.41
N TYR A 113 27.17 6.43 -12.85
CA TYR A 113 26.63 5.10 -13.16
C TYR A 113 26.20 4.98 -14.62
N PHE A 114 25.36 5.89 -15.10
CA PHE A 114 24.81 5.81 -16.46
C PHE A 114 25.89 6.04 -17.54
N THR A 115 26.90 6.87 -17.26
CA THR A 115 28.07 7.01 -18.14
C THR A 115 28.80 5.68 -18.27
N TRP A 116 29.14 5.02 -17.15
CA TRP A 116 29.74 3.69 -17.18
C TRP A 116 28.83 2.65 -17.87
N ARG A 117 27.53 2.70 -17.61
CA ARG A 117 26.54 1.75 -18.13
C ARG A 117 26.46 1.77 -19.67
N LEU A 118 26.66 2.93 -20.30
CA LEU A 118 26.75 3.08 -21.76
C LEU A 118 27.94 2.31 -22.36
N PHE A 119 29.07 2.26 -21.65
CA PHE A 119 30.22 1.46 -22.09
C PHE A 119 30.05 -0.03 -21.75
N ALA A 120 29.20 -0.37 -20.79
CA ALA A 120 28.89 -1.76 -20.42
C ALA A 120 27.78 -2.39 -21.30
N LEU A 121 27.46 -1.79 -22.46
CA LEU A 121 26.55 -2.38 -23.43
C LEU A 121 27.19 -3.58 -24.12
N ASN A 122 26.40 -4.63 -24.36
CA ASN A 122 26.88 -5.82 -25.06
C ASN A 122 26.85 -5.60 -26.58
N ASN A 123 27.98 -5.16 -27.13
CA ASN A 123 28.13 -4.94 -28.57
C ASN A 123 28.55 -6.19 -29.36
N GLY A 124 28.57 -7.37 -28.72
CA GLY A 124 29.06 -8.60 -29.35
C GLY A 124 28.11 -9.16 -30.42
N HIS A 125 26.80 -9.01 -30.24
CA HIS A 125 25.80 -9.49 -31.20
C HIS A 125 24.56 -8.60 -31.20
N ILE A 126 23.90 -8.41 -32.35
CA ILE A 126 22.75 -7.49 -32.47
C ILE A 126 21.60 -7.81 -31.51
N PHE A 127 21.33 -9.10 -31.30
CA PHE A 127 20.30 -9.55 -30.35
C PHE A 127 20.65 -9.13 -28.91
N SER A 128 21.88 -9.40 -28.48
CA SER A 128 22.34 -9.07 -27.12
C SER A 128 22.45 -7.56 -26.92
N LEU A 129 22.88 -6.82 -27.94
CA LEU A 129 22.89 -5.35 -27.95
C LEU A 129 21.49 -4.80 -27.77
N THR A 130 20.52 -5.32 -28.53
CA THR A 130 19.11 -4.91 -28.46
C THR A 130 18.57 -5.10 -27.05
N LEU A 131 18.79 -6.27 -26.44
CA LEU A 131 18.35 -6.54 -25.06
C LEU A 131 19.09 -5.68 -24.02
N SER A 132 20.38 -5.41 -24.23
CA SER A 132 21.18 -4.54 -23.38
C SER A 132 20.69 -3.08 -23.42
N ILE A 133 20.32 -2.57 -24.61
CA ILE A 133 19.72 -1.25 -24.79
C ILE A 133 18.33 -1.18 -24.14
N ILE A 134 17.47 -2.18 -24.37
CA ILE A 134 16.15 -2.25 -23.72
C ILE A 134 16.30 -2.21 -22.20
N PHE A 135 17.27 -2.95 -21.66
CA PHE A 135 17.55 -2.95 -20.24
C PHE A 135 18.01 -1.57 -19.75
N LEU A 136 18.97 -0.92 -20.43
CA LEU A 136 19.42 0.44 -20.10
C LEU A 136 18.29 1.49 -20.18
N LEU A 137 17.43 1.43 -21.20
CA LEU A 137 16.29 2.33 -21.33
C LEU A 137 15.29 2.12 -20.18
N THR A 138 15.10 0.86 -19.77
CA THR A 138 14.27 0.52 -18.61
C THR A 138 14.87 1.08 -17.32
N GLU A 139 16.18 0.92 -17.12
CA GLU A 139 16.92 1.51 -16.00
C GLU A 139 16.76 3.03 -15.95
N SER A 140 16.92 3.68 -17.10
CA SER A 140 16.80 5.13 -17.25
C SER A 140 15.38 5.61 -16.95
N LEU A 141 14.37 4.92 -17.47
CA LEU A 141 12.96 5.27 -17.27
C LEU A 141 12.51 5.03 -15.82
N TYR A 142 12.98 3.95 -15.19
CA TYR A 142 12.72 3.65 -13.79
C TYR A 142 13.32 4.76 -12.91
N VAL A 143 14.60 5.11 -13.08
CA VAL A 143 15.24 6.22 -12.34
C VAL A 143 14.55 7.56 -12.61
N LEU A 144 14.18 7.84 -13.86
CA LEU A 144 13.45 9.06 -14.21
C LEU A 144 12.11 9.15 -13.47
N SER A 145 11.37 8.04 -13.37
CA SER A 145 10.10 7.98 -12.64
C SER A 145 10.24 8.37 -11.17
N PHE A 146 11.38 8.03 -10.53
CA PHE A 146 11.71 8.45 -9.17
C PHE A 146 12.14 9.91 -9.10
N LEU A 147 13.07 10.34 -9.95
CA LEU A 147 13.60 11.70 -9.92
C LEU A 147 12.50 12.75 -10.16
N MET A 148 11.53 12.45 -11.04
CA MET A 148 10.36 13.30 -11.28
C MET A 148 9.49 13.51 -10.03
N GLN A 149 9.59 12.65 -9.01
CA GLN A 149 8.83 12.80 -7.77
C GLN A 149 9.58 13.62 -6.71
N PHE A 150 10.90 13.82 -6.87
CA PHE A 150 11.75 14.42 -5.84
C PHE A 150 12.20 15.85 -6.12
N TYR A 151 12.18 16.35 -7.35
CA TYR A 151 12.53 17.77 -7.59
C TYR A 151 11.65 18.77 -6.78
N PRO A 152 10.37 18.49 -6.43
CA PRO A 152 9.58 19.37 -5.56
C PRO A 152 9.96 19.30 -4.08
N THR A 153 10.80 18.35 -3.66
CA THR A 153 11.13 18.16 -2.23
C THR A 153 11.82 19.38 -1.61
N LEU A 154 12.42 20.25 -2.44
CA LEU A 154 13.06 21.50 -2.00
C LEU A 154 12.08 22.50 -1.40
N VAL A 155 10.80 22.41 -1.79
CA VAL A 155 9.74 23.30 -1.33
C VAL A 155 8.76 22.57 -0.40
N PHE A 156 8.98 21.29 -0.12
CA PHE A 156 8.09 20.46 0.70
C PHE A 156 7.98 20.98 2.14
N ASP A 157 6.74 21.26 2.54
CA ASP A 157 6.39 21.60 3.92
C ASP A 157 5.09 20.88 4.27
N PRO A 158 5.16 19.75 5.00
CA PRO A 158 3.99 18.93 5.29
C PRO A 158 2.99 19.62 6.22
N LYS A 159 3.41 20.66 6.96
CA LYS A 159 2.58 21.36 7.95
C LYS A 159 1.99 22.67 7.41
N ARG A 160 2.28 23.05 6.16
CA ARG A 160 1.81 24.31 5.55
C ARG A 160 0.30 24.48 5.67
N ARG A 161 -0.46 23.46 5.24
CA ARG A 161 -1.93 23.51 5.23
C ARG A 161 -2.54 23.29 6.61
N SER A 162 -1.88 22.55 7.49
CA SER A 162 -2.28 22.46 8.91
C SER A 162 -2.27 23.81 9.60
N ARG A 163 -1.18 24.59 9.44
CA ARG A 163 -1.11 25.95 10.02
C ARG A 163 -2.17 26.88 9.42
N GLN A 164 -2.51 26.69 8.15
CA GLN A 164 -3.59 27.44 7.52
C GLN A 164 -4.97 27.01 8.06
N ALA A 165 -5.19 25.71 8.27
CA ALA A 165 -6.41 25.19 8.88
C ALA A 165 -6.58 25.75 10.31
N ASP A 166 -5.52 25.84 11.12
CA ASP A 166 -5.55 26.47 12.44
C ASP A 166 -6.06 27.91 12.38
N GLN A 167 -5.60 28.68 11.40
CA GLN A 167 -6.03 30.07 11.19
C GLN A 167 -7.47 30.16 10.71
N GLN A 168 -7.89 29.24 9.84
CA GLN A 168 -9.20 29.24 9.21
C GLN A 168 -10.30 28.68 10.11
N GLU A 169 -9.97 27.81 11.05
CA GLU A 169 -10.88 27.31 12.08
C GLU A 169 -11.43 28.46 12.95
N ALA A 170 -10.60 29.48 13.22
CA ALA A 170 -11.03 30.69 13.93
C ALA A 170 -12.10 31.50 13.17
N LEU A 171 -12.18 31.37 11.84
CA LEU A 171 -13.17 32.07 11.00
C LEU A 171 -14.56 31.44 11.05
N LEU A 172 -14.70 30.22 11.55
CA LEU A 172 -15.98 29.48 11.56
C LEU A 172 -17.07 30.19 12.37
N SER A 173 -16.69 31.03 13.34
CA SER A 173 -17.60 31.91 14.07
C SER A 173 -18.34 32.92 13.18
N LYS A 174 -17.80 33.24 12.00
CA LYS A 174 -18.33 34.20 11.03
C LYS A 174 -18.68 33.58 9.67
N PHE A 175 -18.11 32.42 9.37
CA PHE A 175 -18.26 31.71 8.11
C PHE A 175 -18.69 30.26 8.39
N SER A 176 -20.00 30.03 8.37
CA SER A 176 -20.61 28.72 8.65
C SER A 176 -21.52 28.27 7.48
N PRO A 177 -20.93 27.98 6.30
CA PRO A 177 -21.71 27.53 5.14
C PRO A 177 -22.41 26.20 5.43
N SER A 178 -23.51 25.96 4.72
CA SER A 178 -24.23 24.69 4.84
C SER A 178 -23.43 23.54 4.20
N VAL A 179 -23.39 22.38 4.85
CA VAL A 179 -22.65 21.20 4.38
C VAL A 179 -23.57 19.99 4.23
N ALA A 180 -23.69 19.45 3.03
CA ALA A 180 -24.28 18.13 2.81
C ALA A 180 -23.20 17.05 2.92
N ILE A 181 -23.33 16.14 3.88
CA ILE A 181 -22.49 14.95 4.01
C ILE A 181 -23.15 13.82 3.22
N TRP A 182 -22.47 13.33 2.19
CA TRP A 182 -22.94 12.26 1.33
C TRP A 182 -22.19 10.96 1.61
N ILE A 183 -22.96 9.89 1.83
CA ILE A 183 -22.48 8.53 2.05
C ILE A 183 -23.02 7.66 0.91
N PRO A 184 -22.32 7.56 -0.24
CA PRO A 184 -22.71 6.67 -1.32
C PRO A 184 -22.52 5.20 -0.95
N ILE A 185 -23.53 4.39 -1.24
CA ILE A 185 -23.54 2.95 -0.98
C ILE A 185 -24.07 2.17 -2.18
N TYR A 186 -23.75 0.88 -2.23
CA TYR A 186 -24.32 -0.08 -3.18
C TYR A 186 -24.75 -1.37 -2.47
N ASN A 187 -23.79 -2.19 -2.03
CA ASN A 187 -24.06 -3.51 -1.45
C ASN A 187 -23.38 -3.75 -0.10
N GLU A 188 -22.86 -2.70 0.53
CA GLU A 188 -22.12 -2.82 1.78
C GLU A 188 -23.05 -3.22 2.93
N HIS A 189 -22.51 -3.97 3.88
CA HIS A 189 -23.28 -4.57 4.96
C HIS A 189 -23.96 -3.47 5.82
N PRO A 190 -25.24 -3.61 6.23
CA PRO A 190 -25.97 -2.60 7.00
C PRO A 190 -25.24 -2.07 8.22
N ARG A 191 -24.56 -2.95 8.97
CA ARG A 191 -23.65 -2.57 10.08
C ARG A 191 -22.58 -1.53 9.71
N ILE A 192 -21.91 -1.68 8.57
CA ILE A 192 -20.86 -0.76 8.13
C ILE A 192 -21.49 0.61 7.86
N ILE A 193 -22.66 0.63 7.20
CA ILE A 193 -23.41 1.84 6.89
C ILE A 193 -23.86 2.55 8.18
N ARG A 194 -24.47 1.80 9.11
CA ARG A 194 -24.88 2.31 10.43
C ARG A 194 -23.71 2.97 11.17
N ARG A 195 -22.57 2.29 11.24
CA ARG A 195 -21.35 2.79 11.89
C ARG A 195 -20.89 4.12 11.28
N THR A 196 -20.91 4.23 9.96
CA THR A 196 -20.49 5.43 9.24
C THR A 196 -21.47 6.59 9.40
N ILE A 197 -22.78 6.32 9.43
CA ILE A 197 -23.79 7.34 9.77
C ILE A 197 -23.54 7.89 11.18
N LEU A 198 -23.34 7.00 12.17
CA LEU A 198 -23.07 7.39 13.55
C LEU A 198 -21.78 8.23 13.68
N ALA A 199 -20.72 7.87 12.95
CA ALA A 199 -19.50 8.67 12.89
C ALA A 199 -19.73 10.05 12.26
N CYS A 200 -20.50 10.14 11.16
CA CYS A 200 -20.84 11.43 10.54
C CYS A 200 -21.69 12.32 11.46
N GLN A 201 -22.59 11.74 12.25
CA GLN A 201 -23.36 12.49 13.25
C GLN A 201 -22.50 13.08 14.37
N LEU A 202 -21.36 12.46 14.67
CA LEU A 202 -20.41 12.91 15.69
C LEU A 202 -19.48 14.04 15.20
N ILE A 203 -19.54 14.42 13.93
CA ILE A 203 -18.82 15.59 13.43
C ILE A 203 -19.33 16.85 14.16
N ASP A 204 -18.42 17.61 14.73
CA ASP A 204 -18.67 18.84 15.47
C ASP A 204 -18.83 20.02 14.50
N TYR A 205 -20.02 20.12 13.92
CA TYR A 205 -20.42 21.20 13.01
C TYR A 205 -21.95 21.31 12.97
N GLU A 206 -22.52 22.47 13.27
CA GLU A 206 -23.97 22.62 13.40
C GLU A 206 -24.70 22.61 12.05
N ASN A 207 -24.19 23.35 11.06
CA ASN A 207 -24.83 23.53 9.76
C ASN A 207 -24.53 22.37 8.79
N LYS A 208 -24.86 21.14 9.20
CA LYS A 208 -24.66 19.92 8.40
C LYS A 208 -25.94 19.10 8.25
N GLU A 209 -26.11 18.50 7.08
CA GLU A 209 -27.15 17.52 6.79
C GLU A 209 -26.50 16.22 6.28
N ILE A 210 -27.01 15.06 6.67
CA ILE A 210 -26.42 13.76 6.30
C ILE A 210 -27.37 13.03 5.34
N TYR A 211 -26.82 12.57 4.22
CA TYR A 211 -27.53 11.84 3.17
C TYR A 211 -26.86 10.49 2.89
N VAL A 212 -27.64 9.43 3.00
CA VAL A 212 -27.28 8.10 2.51
C VAL A 212 -27.77 7.99 1.07
N LEU A 213 -26.84 7.75 0.13
CA LEU A 213 -27.14 7.68 -1.30
C LEU A 213 -27.11 6.21 -1.75
N ASP A 214 -28.28 5.58 -1.86
CA ASP A 214 -28.42 4.12 -2.05
C ASP A 214 -28.75 3.72 -3.50
N ASP A 215 -27.74 3.21 -4.19
CA ASP A 215 -27.88 2.57 -5.52
C ASP A 215 -28.32 1.08 -5.42
N GLY A 216 -28.41 0.52 -4.20
CA GLY A 216 -28.83 -0.85 -3.93
C GLY A 216 -30.34 -1.03 -3.75
N HIS A 217 -31.10 0.07 -3.61
CA HIS A 217 -32.56 0.07 -3.41
C HIS A 217 -33.03 -0.75 -2.19
N ARG A 218 -32.30 -0.67 -1.08
CA ARG A 218 -32.48 -1.56 0.07
C ARG A 218 -33.37 -0.96 1.15
N SER A 219 -34.52 -1.61 1.39
CA SER A 219 -35.49 -1.21 2.43
C SER A 219 -34.89 -1.21 3.84
N GLU A 220 -34.00 -2.16 4.14
CA GLU A 220 -33.26 -2.21 5.42
C GLU A 220 -32.42 -0.96 5.67
N ILE A 221 -31.81 -0.39 4.63
CA ILE A 221 -30.99 0.82 4.76
C ILE A 221 -31.87 2.05 4.94
N ARG A 222 -33.00 2.10 4.24
CA ARG A 222 -34.00 3.15 4.47
C ARG A 222 -34.50 3.14 5.91
N ALA A 223 -34.74 1.96 6.49
CA ALA A 223 -35.12 1.82 7.89
C ALA A 223 -34.03 2.36 8.84
N ILE A 224 -32.76 2.01 8.60
CA ILE A 224 -31.62 2.52 9.39
C ILE A 224 -31.50 4.04 9.27
N ALA A 225 -31.63 4.59 8.06
CA ALA A 225 -31.56 6.04 7.85
C ALA A 225 -32.70 6.77 8.61
N THR A 226 -33.91 6.20 8.58
CA THR A 226 -35.07 6.73 9.30
C THR A 226 -34.87 6.66 10.81
N GLU A 227 -34.41 5.52 11.33
CA GLU A 227 -34.11 5.30 12.75
C GLU A 227 -33.08 6.30 13.28
N LEU A 228 -32.02 6.54 12.50
CA LEU A 228 -30.95 7.48 12.86
C LEU A 228 -31.27 8.93 12.52
N GLY A 229 -32.43 9.23 11.91
CA GLY A 229 -32.84 10.60 11.57
C GLY A 229 -31.97 11.27 10.51
N VAL A 230 -31.51 10.52 9.51
CA VAL A 230 -30.73 11.05 8.36
C VAL A 230 -31.51 10.89 7.05
N HIS A 231 -31.16 11.66 6.03
CA HIS A 231 -31.84 11.62 4.74
C HIS A 231 -31.44 10.37 3.95
N TYR A 232 -32.42 9.74 3.31
CA TYR A 232 -32.22 8.63 2.39
C TYR A 232 -32.57 9.09 0.97
N LEU A 233 -31.61 8.98 0.05
CA LEU A 233 -31.80 9.22 -1.37
C LEU A 233 -31.49 7.96 -2.14
N SER A 234 -32.35 7.64 -3.10
CA SER A 234 -32.18 6.51 -3.99
C SER A 234 -32.76 6.91 -5.34
N ARG A 235 -31.98 6.69 -6.39
CA ARG A 235 -32.30 7.14 -7.75
C ARG A 235 -32.99 6.05 -8.57
N PRO A 236 -33.78 6.37 -9.60
CA PRO A 236 -34.51 5.35 -10.35
C PRO A 236 -33.65 4.39 -11.18
N ASP A 237 -32.43 4.79 -11.56
CA ASP A 237 -31.50 3.99 -12.38
C ASP A 237 -30.13 3.88 -11.72
N ASN A 238 -29.31 2.92 -12.15
CA ASN A 238 -27.94 2.74 -11.66
C ASN A 238 -26.88 3.13 -12.72
N THR A 239 -27.22 4.07 -13.61
CA THR A 239 -26.32 4.50 -14.70
C THR A 239 -25.08 5.20 -14.14
N HIS A 240 -23.92 5.05 -14.76
CA HIS A 240 -22.67 5.71 -14.33
C HIS A 240 -22.23 5.45 -12.87
N ARG A 241 -22.79 4.44 -12.18
CA ARG A 241 -22.34 3.97 -10.85
C ARG A 241 -22.27 5.14 -9.84
N LYS A 242 -21.23 5.17 -9.00
CA LYS A 242 -21.01 6.21 -7.98
C LYS A 242 -21.09 7.64 -8.55
N ALA A 243 -20.50 7.92 -9.70
CA ALA A 243 -20.59 9.25 -10.33
C ALA A 243 -22.05 9.67 -10.61
N GLY A 244 -22.84 8.74 -11.14
CA GLY A 244 -24.27 8.97 -11.39
C GLY A 244 -25.06 9.16 -10.09
N ASN A 245 -24.74 8.40 -9.04
CA ASN A 245 -25.36 8.55 -7.72
C ASN A 245 -25.06 9.94 -7.10
N LEU A 246 -23.80 10.37 -7.17
CA LEU A 246 -23.37 11.71 -6.72
C LEU A 246 -24.04 12.82 -7.54
N ASN A 247 -24.13 12.68 -8.86
CA ASN A 247 -24.83 13.64 -9.72
C ASN A 247 -26.34 13.71 -9.46
N TYR A 248 -26.96 12.57 -9.15
CA TYR A 248 -28.35 12.57 -8.72
C TYR A 248 -28.52 13.33 -7.41
N ALA A 249 -27.67 13.10 -6.41
CA ALA A 249 -27.69 13.83 -5.15
C ALA A 249 -27.43 15.34 -5.35
N LEU A 250 -26.53 15.71 -6.25
CA LEU A 250 -26.25 17.11 -6.60
C LEU A 250 -27.52 17.85 -7.01
N ASN A 251 -28.40 17.21 -7.79
CA ASN A 251 -29.67 17.82 -8.23
C ASN A 251 -30.80 17.81 -7.18
N HIS A 252 -30.62 17.13 -6.04
CA HIS A 252 -31.67 16.92 -5.03
C HIS A 252 -31.30 17.47 -3.64
N THR A 253 -30.18 18.17 -3.53
CA THR A 253 -29.68 18.77 -2.28
C THR A 253 -29.20 20.19 -2.57
N ASN A 254 -29.20 21.08 -1.58
CA ASN A 254 -29.00 22.51 -1.79
C ASN A 254 -27.91 23.15 -0.93
N SER A 255 -27.11 22.36 -0.20
CA SER A 255 -26.08 22.90 0.69
C SER A 255 -24.89 23.49 -0.08
N ASP A 256 -24.29 24.57 0.43
CA ASP A 256 -23.20 25.31 -0.21
C ASP A 256 -21.97 24.43 -0.49
N LEU A 257 -21.67 23.54 0.46
CA LEU A 257 -20.56 22.60 0.41
C LEU A 257 -21.08 21.15 0.48
N ILE A 258 -20.28 20.24 -0.06
CA ILE A 258 -20.56 18.80 -0.11
C ILE A 258 -19.36 18.06 0.46
N ALA A 259 -19.54 17.30 1.54
CA ALA A 259 -18.54 16.38 2.06
C ALA A 259 -18.88 14.96 1.61
N VAL A 260 -17.92 14.20 1.08
CA VAL A 260 -18.16 12.84 0.61
C VAL A 260 -17.30 11.84 1.36
N PHE A 261 -17.95 10.83 1.94
CA PHE A 261 -17.28 9.71 2.58
C PHE A 261 -17.76 8.40 1.97
N ASP A 262 -16.83 7.58 1.48
CA ASP A 262 -17.13 6.17 1.22
C ASP A 262 -17.65 5.53 2.50
N CYS A 263 -18.56 4.56 2.36
CA CYS A 263 -19.31 4.05 3.51
C CYS A 263 -18.44 3.29 4.54
N ASP A 264 -17.17 3.04 4.27
CA ASP A 264 -16.20 2.46 5.20
C ASP A 264 -15.20 3.48 5.76
N PHE A 265 -15.31 4.75 5.38
CA PHE A 265 -14.51 5.84 5.93
C PHE A 265 -15.25 6.56 7.06
N LEU A 266 -14.66 6.52 8.25
CA LEU A 266 -15.19 7.12 9.47
C LEU A 266 -14.50 8.46 9.70
N PRO A 267 -15.21 9.60 9.61
CA PRO A 267 -14.64 10.92 9.86
C PRO A 267 -14.40 11.15 11.35
N PHE A 268 -13.39 11.95 11.66
CA PHE A 268 -13.12 12.47 13.01
C PHE A 268 -14.06 13.63 13.33
N ASN A 269 -14.26 13.90 14.62
CA ASN A 269 -15.17 14.93 15.09
C ASN A 269 -14.84 16.31 14.50
N ASN A 270 -13.55 16.62 14.34
CA ASN A 270 -13.06 17.91 13.86
C ASN A 270 -12.98 18.03 12.33
N PHE A 271 -13.38 17.01 11.54
CA PHE A 271 -13.21 17.00 10.09
C PHE A 271 -13.69 18.29 9.40
N LEU A 272 -14.92 18.73 9.66
CA LEU A 272 -15.47 19.94 9.04
C LEU A 272 -14.86 21.22 9.60
N LYS A 273 -14.53 21.27 10.89
CA LYS A 273 -13.83 22.42 11.49
C LYS A 273 -12.48 22.69 10.83
N ARG A 274 -11.77 21.62 10.46
CA ARG A 274 -10.46 21.70 9.81
C ARG A 274 -10.53 21.99 8.31
N THR A 275 -11.67 21.76 7.64
CA THR A 275 -11.76 21.81 6.17
C THR A 275 -12.62 22.94 5.62
N VAL A 276 -13.72 23.30 6.30
CA VAL A 276 -14.71 24.27 5.78
C VAL A 276 -14.12 25.67 5.65
N GLY A 277 -13.25 26.09 6.58
CA GLY A 277 -12.67 27.43 6.58
C GLY A 277 -11.82 27.77 5.33
N PHE A 278 -11.39 26.77 4.56
CA PHE A 278 -10.71 26.98 3.28
C PHE A 278 -11.61 27.65 2.24
N PHE A 279 -12.92 27.41 2.28
CA PHE A 279 -13.89 27.93 1.31
C PHE A 279 -14.24 29.41 1.50
N ALA A 280 -13.67 30.08 2.50
CA ALA A 280 -13.64 31.54 2.53
C ALA A 280 -12.88 32.13 1.33
N ASN A 281 -11.98 31.36 0.72
CA ASN A 281 -11.44 31.66 -0.60
C ASN A 281 -12.36 31.10 -1.68
N GLU A 282 -12.93 31.99 -2.49
CA GLU A 282 -13.88 31.67 -3.56
C GLU A 282 -13.26 30.84 -4.69
N GLU A 283 -11.94 30.85 -4.90
CA GLU A 283 -11.25 30.08 -5.95
C GLU A 283 -11.10 28.59 -5.60
N ILE A 284 -11.32 28.21 -4.34
CA ILE A 284 -11.17 26.81 -3.90
C ILE A 284 -12.45 26.05 -4.23
N ALA A 285 -12.29 25.02 -5.07
CA ALA A 285 -13.34 24.08 -5.42
C ALA A 285 -13.38 22.86 -4.49
N LEU A 286 -12.24 22.38 -4.01
CA LEU A 286 -12.17 21.12 -3.27
C LEU A 286 -11.01 21.11 -2.27
N VAL A 287 -11.26 20.56 -1.09
CA VAL A 287 -10.28 20.26 -0.04
C VAL A 287 -10.24 18.76 0.17
N GLN A 288 -9.15 18.12 -0.22
CA GLN A 288 -8.90 16.69 -0.05
C GLN A 288 -8.06 16.43 1.20
N THR A 289 -8.39 15.38 1.97
CA THR A 289 -7.57 14.90 3.09
C THR A 289 -6.97 13.51 2.77
N PRO A 290 -5.90 13.07 3.47
CA PRO A 290 -5.40 11.69 3.46
C PRO A 290 -6.48 10.64 3.66
N GLN A 291 -6.34 9.52 2.93
CA GLN A 291 -6.97 8.27 3.34
C GLN A 291 -6.00 7.52 4.24
N HIS A 292 -6.38 7.36 5.50
CA HIS A 292 -5.67 6.54 6.46
C HIS A 292 -6.50 5.30 6.76
N TYR A 293 -5.88 4.19 7.15
CA TYR A 293 -6.59 2.93 7.36
C TYR A 293 -6.31 2.37 8.74
N TYR A 294 -7.34 1.78 9.35
CA TYR A 294 -7.24 1.22 10.70
C TYR A 294 -6.72 -0.22 10.75
N ASN A 295 -6.70 -0.93 9.61
CA ASN A 295 -6.16 -2.27 9.47
C ASN A 295 -4.92 -2.30 8.57
N SER A 296 -4.02 -3.26 8.82
CA SER A 296 -2.83 -3.50 8.01
C SER A 296 -3.16 -3.94 6.58
N ASP A 297 -2.33 -3.56 5.62
CA ASP A 297 -2.37 -4.10 4.27
C ASP A 297 -2.17 -5.63 4.27
N PHE A 298 -2.74 -6.31 3.27
CA PHE A 298 -2.72 -7.78 3.21
C PHE A 298 -1.30 -8.35 3.27
N HIS A 299 -0.33 -7.74 2.59
CA HIS A 299 1.02 -8.28 2.43
C HIS A 299 1.88 -8.08 3.69
N THR A 300 1.75 -6.95 4.40
CA THR A 300 2.40 -6.75 5.71
C THR A 300 1.81 -7.73 6.72
N ARG A 301 0.48 -7.87 6.77
CA ARG A 301 -0.20 -8.83 7.64
C ARG A 301 0.16 -10.28 7.32
N ASN A 302 0.17 -10.67 6.06
CA ASN A 302 0.48 -12.04 5.64
C ASN A 302 1.94 -12.42 5.96
N LEU A 303 2.85 -11.45 5.98
CA LEU A 303 4.24 -11.62 6.41
C LEU A 303 4.43 -11.46 7.93
N GLY A 304 3.38 -11.13 8.69
CA GLY A 304 3.45 -10.89 10.13
C GLY A 304 4.24 -9.63 10.51
N LEU A 305 4.15 -8.60 9.67
CA LEU A 305 4.83 -7.30 9.76
C LEU A 305 3.87 -6.17 10.08
N ASP A 306 2.70 -6.50 10.65
CA ASP A 306 1.73 -5.53 11.15
C ASP A 306 2.42 -4.46 12.01
N TYR A 307 2.11 -3.20 11.73
CA TYR A 307 2.61 -2.02 12.47
C TYR A 307 4.14 -1.80 12.43
N VAL A 308 4.87 -2.52 11.58
CA VAL A 308 6.32 -2.31 11.36
C VAL A 308 6.56 -1.36 10.20
N LEU A 309 5.83 -1.55 9.10
CA LEU A 309 6.00 -0.78 7.88
C LEU A 309 4.84 0.20 7.71
N PRO A 310 5.06 1.36 7.05
CA PRO A 310 3.97 2.25 6.69
C PRO A 310 2.99 1.55 5.75
N ASN A 311 1.75 2.04 5.71
CA ASN A 311 0.75 1.58 4.76
C ASN A 311 1.20 1.86 3.31
N ASP A 312 0.80 1.03 2.35
CA ASP A 312 1.15 1.20 0.94
C ASP A 312 0.84 2.59 0.36
N MET A 313 -0.19 3.26 0.85
CA MET A 313 -0.60 4.59 0.40
C MET A 313 -0.03 5.74 1.23
N ASP A 314 0.74 5.46 2.27
CA ASP A 314 1.35 6.46 3.15
C ASP A 314 2.24 7.43 2.35
N TYR A 315 3.05 6.89 1.42
CA TYR A 315 3.85 7.69 0.50
C TYR A 315 2.99 8.62 -0.38
N PHE A 316 1.90 8.10 -0.93
CA PHE A 316 1.04 8.87 -1.83
C PHE A 316 0.35 10.02 -1.10
N PHE A 317 -0.25 9.74 0.07
CA PHE A 317 -1.03 10.73 0.81
C PHE A 317 -0.15 11.70 1.61
N HIS A 318 0.90 11.24 2.27
CA HIS A 318 1.67 12.12 3.16
C HIS A 318 2.88 12.80 2.50
N TYR A 319 3.28 12.36 1.29
CA TYR A 319 4.39 12.96 0.55
C TYR A 319 4.00 13.48 -0.82
N ILE A 320 3.41 12.64 -1.69
CA ILE A 320 3.11 13.03 -3.08
C ILE A 320 2.00 14.09 -3.16
N GLN A 321 0.87 13.90 -2.48
CA GLN A 321 -0.26 14.84 -2.55
C GLN A 321 0.05 16.25 -1.99
N PRO A 322 0.74 16.40 -0.84
CA PRO A 322 1.15 17.72 -0.36
C PRO A 322 2.12 18.41 -1.30
N ILE A 323 3.02 17.66 -1.95
CA ILE A 323 3.87 18.18 -3.03
C ILE A 323 3.00 18.73 -4.16
N ARG A 324 2.01 17.96 -4.62
CA ARG A 324 1.11 18.36 -5.71
C ARG A 324 0.28 19.62 -5.36
N ASP A 325 -0.12 19.80 -4.10
CA ASP A 325 -0.82 21.00 -3.62
C ASP A 325 0.00 22.29 -3.75
N GLN A 326 1.33 22.19 -3.76
CA GLN A 326 2.18 23.36 -3.99
C GLN A 326 2.08 23.89 -5.42
N PHE A 327 1.76 23.01 -6.37
CA PHE A 327 1.67 23.30 -7.80
C PHE A 327 0.23 23.24 -8.34
N ASN A 328 -0.77 23.32 -7.45
CA ASN A 328 -2.20 23.19 -7.79
C ASN A 328 -2.51 21.95 -8.66
N SER A 329 -1.97 20.79 -8.29
CA SER A 329 -2.09 19.56 -9.07
C SER A 329 -2.65 18.38 -8.26
N VAL A 330 -3.34 18.66 -7.16
CA VAL A 330 -3.91 17.67 -6.23
C VAL A 330 -4.85 16.72 -6.96
N ILE A 331 -4.78 15.44 -6.61
CA ILE A 331 -5.71 14.42 -7.11
C ILE A 331 -6.86 14.30 -6.10
N CYS A 332 -8.10 14.39 -6.57
CA CYS A 332 -9.27 13.98 -5.79
C CYS A 332 -9.30 12.45 -5.72
N CYS A 333 -9.43 11.90 -4.52
CA CYS A 333 -9.33 10.46 -4.24
C CYS A 333 -10.68 9.83 -3.85
N GLY A 334 -11.79 10.49 -4.16
CA GLY A 334 -13.12 9.87 -4.15
C GLY A 334 -13.80 9.74 -2.79
N THR A 335 -13.07 9.98 -1.70
CA THR A 335 -13.59 10.04 -0.34
C THR A 335 -12.76 11.01 0.49
N SER A 336 -13.26 11.39 1.67
CA SER A 336 -12.57 12.24 2.63
C SER A 336 -12.19 13.59 2.02
N TYR A 337 -13.16 14.22 1.36
CA TYR A 337 -13.02 15.57 0.82
C TYR A 337 -14.27 16.40 1.06
N VAL A 338 -14.10 17.72 1.03
CA VAL A 338 -15.18 18.70 0.92
C VAL A 338 -15.06 19.41 -0.42
N ALA A 339 -16.17 19.61 -1.12
CA ALA A 339 -16.24 20.29 -2.40
C ALA A 339 -17.24 21.45 -2.35
N ARG A 340 -16.96 22.51 -3.08
CA ARG A 340 -17.88 23.61 -3.33
C ARG A 340 -18.89 23.17 -4.36
N ARG A 341 -20.19 23.25 -4.03
CA ARG A 341 -21.28 22.89 -4.95
C ARG A 341 -21.19 23.64 -6.27
N SER A 342 -21.08 24.97 -6.22
CA SER A 342 -21.06 25.80 -7.42
C SER A 342 -19.89 25.47 -8.35
N ALA A 343 -18.75 25.03 -7.82
CA ALA A 343 -17.61 24.59 -8.64
C ALA A 343 -17.89 23.25 -9.33
N LEU A 344 -18.60 22.32 -8.67
CA LEU A 344 -19.04 21.08 -9.30
C LEU A 344 -20.09 21.36 -10.38
N GLU A 345 -21.05 22.23 -10.13
CA GLU A 345 -22.08 22.63 -11.09
C GLU A 345 -21.47 23.34 -12.32
N ASP A 346 -20.50 24.24 -12.10
CA ASP A 346 -19.76 24.93 -13.17
C ASP A 346 -19.08 23.96 -14.13
N VAL A 347 -18.50 22.87 -13.60
CA VAL A 347 -17.92 21.82 -14.44
C VAL A 347 -18.93 20.76 -14.88
N GLY A 348 -20.23 20.95 -14.66
CA GLY A 348 -21.28 20.01 -15.10
C GLY A 348 -21.33 18.70 -14.31
N GLY A 349 -20.98 18.74 -13.03
CA GLY A 349 -21.03 17.62 -12.09
C GLY A 349 -19.81 16.69 -12.12
N TYR A 350 -19.98 15.54 -11.47
CA TYR A 350 -19.01 14.45 -11.45
C TYR A 350 -18.86 13.80 -12.83
N TYR A 351 -17.62 13.43 -13.17
CA TYR A 351 -17.29 12.84 -14.46
C TYR A 351 -17.81 11.39 -14.60
N THR A 352 -18.53 11.09 -15.68
CA THR A 352 -19.30 9.84 -15.80
C THR A 352 -18.71 8.77 -16.73
N ASP A 353 -17.71 9.14 -17.52
CA ASP A 353 -17.22 8.32 -18.64
C ASP A 353 -15.99 7.46 -18.29
N CYS A 354 -15.71 7.25 -17.01
CA CYS A 354 -14.61 6.41 -16.54
C CYS A 354 -15.03 5.50 -15.37
N ILE A 355 -14.14 4.59 -14.99
CA ILE A 355 -14.35 3.69 -13.84
C ILE A 355 -13.89 4.29 -12.49
N VAL A 356 -13.13 5.38 -12.55
CA VAL A 356 -12.54 6.10 -11.42
C VAL A 356 -12.89 7.57 -11.63
N GLU A 357 -14.07 8.00 -11.17
CA GLU A 357 -14.65 9.30 -11.49
C GLU A 357 -13.96 10.49 -10.81
N ASP A 358 -13.38 10.22 -9.65
CA ASP A 358 -12.83 11.19 -8.72
C ASP A 358 -11.62 11.94 -9.29
N PHE A 359 -10.61 11.23 -9.78
CA PHE A 359 -9.42 11.84 -10.37
C PHE A 359 -9.76 12.65 -11.63
N GLN A 360 -10.71 12.15 -12.43
CA GLN A 360 -11.19 12.80 -13.64
C GLN A 360 -11.99 14.06 -13.30
N THR A 361 -12.83 14.01 -12.28
CA THR A 361 -13.58 15.18 -11.77
C THR A 361 -12.63 16.24 -11.24
N GLY A 362 -11.63 15.85 -10.43
CA GLY A 362 -10.57 16.76 -9.98
C GLY A 362 -9.79 17.39 -11.13
N THR A 363 -9.49 16.61 -12.17
CA THR A 363 -8.84 17.12 -13.39
C THR A 363 -9.72 18.13 -14.13
N LYS A 364 -11.03 17.89 -14.18
CA LYS A 364 -12.02 18.81 -14.78
C LYS A 364 -12.07 20.14 -14.04
N LEU A 365 -12.01 20.12 -12.70
CA LEU A 365 -11.90 21.33 -11.88
C LEU A 365 -10.63 22.12 -12.23
N LEU A 366 -9.47 21.46 -12.25
CA LEU A 366 -8.19 22.11 -12.59
C LEU A 366 -8.18 22.71 -14.00
N LEU A 367 -8.80 22.04 -14.97
CA LEU A 367 -8.94 22.51 -16.36
C LEU A 367 -9.85 23.74 -16.50
N ASN A 368 -10.73 23.99 -15.53
CA ASN A 368 -11.59 25.17 -15.43
C ASN A 368 -11.04 26.20 -14.44
N HIS A 369 -9.72 26.16 -14.17
CA HIS A 369 -9.00 27.14 -13.34
C HIS A 369 -9.38 27.15 -11.85
N TRP A 370 -10.19 26.20 -11.39
CA TRP A 370 -10.44 26.02 -9.97
C TRP A 370 -9.19 25.53 -9.24
N ARG A 371 -9.11 25.87 -7.95
CA ARG A 371 -8.07 25.37 -7.05
C ARG A 371 -8.54 24.15 -6.27
N VAL A 372 -7.69 23.12 -6.25
CA VAL A 372 -7.85 21.96 -5.36
C VAL A 372 -6.76 21.99 -4.31
N VAL A 373 -7.15 21.94 -3.03
CA VAL A 373 -6.27 21.99 -1.87
C VAL A 373 -6.13 20.60 -1.24
N TYR A 374 -4.92 20.28 -0.77
CA TYR A 374 -4.66 19.06 -0.02
C TYR A 374 -4.28 19.38 1.44
N LEU A 375 -5.15 19.05 2.39
CA LEU A 375 -4.86 19.18 3.82
C LEU A 375 -4.25 17.87 4.33
N ASN A 376 -2.95 17.87 4.62
CA ASN A 376 -2.20 16.69 5.06
C ASN A 376 -2.44 16.32 6.54
N GLU A 377 -3.71 16.13 6.92
CA GLU A 377 -4.14 15.71 8.25
C GLU A 377 -4.99 14.45 8.16
N VAL A 378 -4.73 13.48 9.02
CA VAL A 378 -5.63 12.34 9.15
C VAL A 378 -6.89 12.84 9.85
N LEU A 379 -7.97 13.00 9.10
CA LEU A 379 -9.27 13.47 9.59
C LEU A 379 -10.38 12.42 9.38
N SER A 380 -10.02 11.26 8.83
CA SER A 380 -10.90 10.12 8.65
C SER A 380 -10.08 8.85 8.49
N ILE A 381 -10.67 7.71 8.85
CA ILE A 381 -10.03 6.39 8.74
C ILE A 381 -10.94 5.39 8.03
N GLY A 382 -10.36 4.60 7.12
CA GLY A 382 -11.06 3.59 6.33
C GLY A 382 -10.59 2.15 6.59
N GLU A 383 -11.13 1.21 5.83
CA GLU A 383 -10.70 -0.19 5.82
C GLU A 383 -10.01 -0.57 4.49
N VAL A 384 -8.85 -1.21 4.57
CA VAL A 384 -8.20 -1.85 3.41
C VAL A 384 -8.82 -3.23 3.16
N PRO A 385 -8.98 -3.67 1.90
CA PRO A 385 -9.40 -5.03 1.60
C PRO A 385 -8.54 -6.08 2.29
N ARG A 386 -9.20 -7.10 2.85
CA ARG A 386 -8.52 -8.09 3.69
C ARG A 386 -7.91 -9.22 2.87
N HIS A 387 -8.44 -9.54 1.70
CA HIS A 387 -7.88 -10.59 0.85
C HIS A 387 -7.03 -10.02 -0.29
N LEU A 388 -5.97 -10.74 -0.67
CA LEU A 388 -5.11 -10.35 -1.79
C LEU A 388 -5.93 -10.11 -3.08
N SER A 389 -6.90 -10.98 -3.39
CA SER A 389 -7.70 -10.86 -4.61
C SER A 389 -8.53 -9.57 -4.68
N GLU A 390 -9.13 -9.17 -3.56
CA GLU A 390 -9.92 -7.95 -3.45
C GLU A 390 -9.04 -6.71 -3.56
N TYR A 391 -7.91 -6.75 -2.86
CA TYR A 391 -6.88 -5.72 -2.91
C TYR A 391 -6.39 -5.51 -4.34
N LEU A 392 -5.99 -6.57 -5.04
CA LEU A 392 -5.55 -6.50 -6.44
C LEU A 392 -6.63 -5.90 -7.35
N GLN A 393 -7.88 -6.34 -7.22
CA GLN A 393 -8.97 -5.84 -8.05
C GLN A 393 -9.17 -4.33 -7.88
N GLN A 394 -9.09 -3.82 -6.64
CA GLN A 394 -9.15 -2.39 -6.37
C GLN A 394 -8.03 -1.62 -7.09
N ARG A 395 -6.78 -2.08 -6.96
CA ARG A 395 -5.61 -1.43 -7.59
C ARG A 395 -5.63 -1.49 -9.11
N LEU A 396 -6.10 -2.60 -9.69
CA LEU A 396 -6.25 -2.74 -11.14
C LEU A 396 -7.33 -1.79 -11.70
N ARG A 397 -8.40 -1.52 -10.93
CA ARG A 397 -9.39 -0.49 -11.30
C ARG A 397 -8.78 0.90 -11.29
N TRP A 398 -8.00 1.24 -10.27
CA TRP A 398 -7.29 2.53 -10.20
C TRP A 398 -6.32 2.72 -11.36
N MET A 399 -5.51 1.71 -11.66
CA MET A 399 -4.60 1.75 -12.80
C MET A 399 -5.35 1.92 -14.13
N GLN A 400 -6.47 1.20 -14.32
CA GLN A 400 -7.31 1.39 -15.48
C GLN A 400 -7.86 2.83 -15.57
N GLY A 401 -8.37 3.39 -14.47
CA GLY A 401 -8.83 4.77 -14.40
C GLY A 401 -7.75 5.79 -14.75
N ASN A 402 -6.53 5.58 -14.27
CA ASN A 402 -5.37 6.41 -14.60
C ASN A 402 -5.07 6.37 -16.11
N ILE A 403 -5.13 5.20 -16.75
CA ILE A 403 -4.90 5.08 -18.20
C ILE A 403 -6.05 5.72 -19.00
N GLN A 404 -7.30 5.52 -18.57
CA GLN A 404 -8.50 6.10 -19.20
C GLN A 404 -8.46 7.63 -19.29
N LEU A 405 -7.82 8.29 -18.32
CA LEU A 405 -7.59 9.73 -18.36
C LEU A 405 -6.90 10.15 -19.66
N TYR A 406 -5.84 9.46 -20.07
CA TYR A 406 -5.07 9.78 -21.28
C TYR A 406 -5.83 9.45 -22.57
N CYS A 407 -6.83 8.58 -22.50
CA CYS A 407 -7.73 8.27 -23.61
C CYS A 407 -8.86 9.31 -23.77
N SER A 408 -9.10 10.14 -22.76
CA SER A 408 -10.26 11.06 -22.68
C SER A 408 -9.97 12.49 -23.19
N HIS A 409 -9.02 12.64 -24.13
CA HIS A 409 -8.48 13.93 -24.58
C HIS A 409 -9.51 14.98 -25.03
N LYS A 410 -10.68 14.56 -25.54
CA LYS A 410 -11.75 15.48 -25.97
C LYS A 410 -12.41 16.20 -24.80
N GLN A 411 -12.64 15.48 -23.70
CA GLN A 411 -13.30 16.03 -22.50
C GLN A 411 -12.29 16.55 -21.48
N LEU A 412 -11.11 15.94 -21.43
CA LEU A 412 -10.03 16.25 -20.49
C LEU A 412 -8.73 16.55 -21.27
N PRO A 413 -8.60 17.73 -21.90
CA PRO A 413 -7.43 18.10 -22.69
C PRO A 413 -6.23 18.48 -21.80
N ILE A 414 -5.69 17.52 -21.05
CA ILE A 414 -4.61 17.70 -20.06
C ILE A 414 -3.30 18.23 -20.66
N TRP A 415 -3.09 18.08 -21.96
CA TRP A 415 -1.92 18.59 -22.66
C TRP A 415 -2.12 19.99 -23.25
N SER A 416 -3.31 20.58 -23.10
CA SER A 416 -3.61 21.94 -23.57
C SER A 416 -2.92 23.02 -22.72
N GLY A 417 -2.94 24.26 -23.21
CA GLY A 417 -2.46 25.43 -22.46
C GLY A 417 -3.30 25.82 -21.25
N ARG A 418 -4.40 25.10 -20.95
CA ARG A 418 -5.23 25.35 -19.75
C ARG A 418 -4.54 24.93 -18.46
N LEU A 419 -3.62 23.96 -18.55
CA LEU A 419 -2.82 23.50 -17.42
C LEU A 419 -1.41 24.09 -17.49
N THR A 420 -0.87 24.42 -16.32
CA THR A 420 0.51 24.86 -16.16
C THR A 420 1.50 23.76 -16.56
N THR A 421 2.74 24.14 -16.85
CA THR A 421 3.81 23.18 -17.13
C THR A 421 4.03 22.20 -15.96
N TRP A 422 3.94 22.68 -14.72
CA TRP A 422 4.07 21.82 -13.53
C TRP A 422 2.95 20.78 -13.42
N GLN A 423 1.69 21.20 -13.60
CA GLN A 423 0.56 20.27 -13.64
C GLN A 423 0.77 19.21 -14.74
N ARG A 424 1.20 19.60 -15.94
CA ARG A 424 1.48 18.66 -17.04
C ARG A 424 2.61 17.68 -16.70
N LEU A 425 3.66 18.11 -16.00
CA LEU A 425 4.72 17.21 -15.51
C LEU A 425 4.19 16.19 -14.49
N PHE A 426 3.25 16.59 -13.63
CA PHE A 426 2.59 15.68 -12.69
C PHE A 426 1.64 14.67 -13.36
N TYR A 427 1.07 15.00 -14.52
CA TYR A 427 0.37 14.02 -15.36
C TYR A 427 1.39 13.10 -16.05
N LEU A 428 2.47 13.64 -16.60
CA LEU A 428 3.55 12.82 -17.18
C LEU A 428 4.12 11.80 -16.18
N SER A 429 4.31 12.19 -14.91
CA SER A 429 4.79 11.25 -13.89
C SER A 429 3.82 10.10 -13.62
N ILE A 430 2.51 10.35 -13.67
CA ILE A 430 1.49 9.30 -13.54
C ILE A 430 1.51 8.38 -14.76
N LEU A 431 1.68 8.91 -15.96
CA LEU A 431 1.80 8.11 -17.18
C LEU A 431 3.02 7.16 -17.10
N ILE A 432 4.17 7.68 -16.67
CA ILE A 432 5.38 6.86 -16.48
C ILE A 432 5.15 5.81 -15.39
N TYR A 433 4.49 6.15 -14.28
CA TYR A 433 4.13 5.20 -13.22
C TYR A 433 3.22 4.07 -13.74
N CYS A 434 2.31 4.35 -14.68
CA CYS A 434 1.50 3.30 -15.32
C CYS A 434 2.33 2.30 -16.13
N LEU A 435 3.59 2.63 -16.48
CA LEU A 435 4.52 1.74 -17.18
C LEU A 435 5.39 0.89 -16.24
N THR A 436 5.37 1.16 -14.92
CA THR A 436 6.15 0.40 -13.93
C THR A 436 5.96 -1.12 -14.02
N PRO A 437 4.75 -1.68 -14.30
CA PRO A 437 4.59 -3.12 -14.50
C PRO A 437 5.44 -3.68 -15.67
N PHE A 438 5.67 -2.91 -16.74
CA PHE A 438 6.56 -3.33 -17.83
C PHE A 438 8.03 -3.28 -17.39
N MET A 439 8.43 -2.24 -16.67
CA MET A 439 9.80 -2.11 -16.18
C MET A 439 10.15 -3.25 -15.21
N ARG A 440 9.24 -3.54 -14.27
CA ARG A 440 9.39 -4.64 -13.30
C ARG A 440 9.46 -5.99 -13.99
N ALA A 441 8.69 -6.20 -15.06
CA ALA A 441 8.77 -7.41 -15.87
C ALA A 441 10.14 -7.64 -16.49
N ILE A 442 10.73 -6.56 -17.02
CA ILE A 442 12.06 -6.59 -17.64
C ILE A 442 13.13 -6.93 -16.58
N TYR A 443 13.05 -6.34 -15.39
CA TYR A 443 13.97 -6.64 -14.28
C TYR A 443 13.87 -8.07 -13.74
N ILE A 444 12.69 -8.69 -13.83
CA ILE A 444 12.50 -10.09 -13.44
C ILE A 444 12.94 -11.02 -14.58
N LEU A 445 12.43 -10.81 -15.80
CA LEU A 445 12.58 -11.75 -16.90
C LEU A 445 13.95 -11.69 -17.56
N LEU A 446 14.48 -10.50 -17.89
CA LEU A 446 15.70 -10.43 -18.68
C LEU A 446 16.92 -11.03 -17.97
N PRO A 447 17.17 -10.80 -16.67
CA PRO A 447 18.27 -11.47 -15.97
C PRO A 447 18.12 -12.99 -15.95
N LEU A 448 16.90 -13.50 -15.81
CA LEU A 448 16.63 -14.94 -15.86
C LEU A 448 16.89 -15.52 -17.24
N LEU A 449 16.37 -14.88 -18.30
CA LEU A 449 16.59 -15.30 -19.68
C LEU A 449 18.07 -15.22 -20.06
N SER A 450 18.76 -14.16 -19.62
CA SER A 450 20.21 -13.98 -19.78
C SER A 450 20.97 -15.13 -19.15
N PHE A 451 20.59 -15.54 -17.94
CA PHE A 451 21.17 -16.68 -17.26
C PHE A 451 20.88 -18.03 -17.94
N LEU A 452 19.66 -18.24 -18.42
CA LEU A 452 19.25 -19.50 -19.05
C LEU A 452 19.85 -19.69 -20.45
N PHE A 453 19.79 -18.65 -21.29
CA PHE A 453 20.22 -18.70 -22.69
C PHE A 453 21.66 -18.20 -22.90
N GLY A 454 22.24 -17.60 -21.86
CA GLY A 454 23.63 -17.15 -21.85
C GLY A 454 23.91 -16.00 -22.81
N PHE A 455 23.09 -14.97 -22.83
CA PHE A 455 23.41 -13.66 -23.43
C PHE A 455 23.66 -12.65 -22.33
N THR A 456 24.49 -11.64 -22.54
CA THR A 456 24.84 -10.65 -21.52
C THR A 456 24.01 -9.37 -21.65
N LEU A 457 23.38 -8.92 -20.55
CA LEU A 457 22.71 -7.61 -20.47
C LEU A 457 23.67 -6.47 -20.10
N ILE A 458 24.65 -6.76 -19.26
CA ILE A 458 25.69 -5.83 -18.79
C ILE A 458 27.03 -6.52 -19.00
N ALA A 459 27.78 -6.11 -20.02
CA ALA A 459 29.09 -6.65 -20.36
C ALA A 459 30.14 -6.05 -19.42
N ALA A 460 30.14 -6.49 -18.17
CA ALA A 460 31.10 -6.03 -17.17
C ALA A 460 31.35 -7.09 -16.09
N PRO A 461 32.56 -7.17 -15.53
CA PRO A 461 32.84 -7.97 -14.36
C PRO A 461 32.14 -7.38 -13.11
N PRO A 462 31.83 -8.20 -12.10
CA PRO A 462 31.18 -7.72 -10.86
C PRO A 462 31.94 -6.61 -10.14
N ILE A 463 33.27 -6.57 -10.27
CA ILE A 463 34.10 -5.57 -9.59
C ILE A 463 33.82 -4.16 -10.12
N GLU A 464 33.61 -4.00 -11.42
CA GLU A 464 33.18 -2.74 -12.01
C GLU A 464 31.80 -2.33 -11.50
N TYR A 465 30.90 -3.31 -11.36
CA TYR A 465 29.58 -3.05 -10.82
C TYR A 465 29.64 -2.58 -9.36
N PHE A 466 30.51 -3.16 -8.53
CA PHE A 466 30.72 -2.72 -7.15
C PHE A 466 31.34 -1.33 -7.06
N TYR A 467 32.15 -0.92 -8.04
CA TYR A 467 32.70 0.42 -8.11
C TYR A 467 31.68 1.44 -8.61
N TYR A 468 30.93 1.15 -9.68
CA TYR A 468 30.03 2.09 -10.36
C TYR A 468 28.56 1.98 -9.93
N GLY A 469 27.98 0.78 -10.01
CA GLY A 469 26.55 0.53 -9.82
C GLY A 469 26.10 0.42 -8.37
N LEU A 470 26.76 -0.42 -7.57
CA LEU A 470 26.34 -0.67 -6.19
C LEU A 470 26.27 0.61 -5.33
N PRO A 471 27.22 1.55 -5.39
CA PRO A 471 27.14 2.79 -4.62
C PRO A 471 25.94 3.64 -5.02
N PHE A 472 25.63 3.74 -6.32
CA PHE A 472 24.45 4.48 -6.80
C PHE A 472 23.14 3.82 -6.33
N ILE A 473 23.05 2.49 -6.38
CA ILE A 473 21.87 1.75 -5.91
C ILE A 473 21.67 1.92 -4.39
N LEU A 474 22.71 1.76 -3.59
CA LEU A 474 22.57 1.95 -2.14
C LEU A 474 22.20 3.40 -1.80
N LEU A 475 22.80 4.36 -2.52
CA LEU A 475 22.49 5.76 -2.35
C LEU A 475 21.04 6.07 -2.70
N ILE A 476 20.53 5.63 -3.86
CA ILE A 476 19.13 5.88 -4.24
C ILE A 476 18.15 5.23 -3.25
N TYR A 477 18.46 4.04 -2.72
CA TYR A 477 17.59 3.36 -1.74
C TYR A 477 17.52 4.12 -0.42
N GLY A 478 18.67 4.50 0.14
CA GLY A 478 18.72 5.19 1.43
C GLY A 478 18.32 6.66 1.35
N ALA A 479 18.78 7.38 0.32
CA ALA A 479 18.45 8.79 0.13
C ALA A 479 16.96 9.00 -0.15
N THR A 480 16.32 8.13 -0.93
CA THR A 480 14.88 8.20 -1.18
C THR A 480 14.07 8.04 0.11
N SER A 481 14.44 7.07 0.95
CA SER A 481 13.76 6.88 2.23
C SER A 481 13.89 8.11 3.13
N TRP A 482 15.08 8.73 3.16
CA TRP A 482 15.28 9.98 3.89
C TRP A 482 14.50 11.16 3.27
N LEU A 483 14.62 11.41 1.96
CA LEU A 483 13.94 12.50 1.25
C LEU A 483 12.41 12.46 1.42
N THR A 484 11.86 11.28 1.68
CA THR A 484 10.43 11.03 1.90
C THR A 484 10.06 10.96 3.38
N TYR A 485 10.92 11.37 4.31
CA TYR A 485 10.67 11.30 5.76
C TYR A 485 10.28 9.89 6.24
N ASN A 486 10.84 8.87 5.59
CA ASN A 486 10.56 7.44 5.77
C ASN A 486 9.11 7.02 5.44
N HIS A 487 8.40 7.78 4.61
CA HIS A 487 7.10 7.38 4.04
C HIS A 487 7.25 6.32 2.94
N TYR A 488 8.45 6.13 2.40
CA TYR A 488 8.68 5.26 1.25
C TYR A 488 9.99 4.48 1.36
N PHE A 489 9.91 3.17 1.08
CA PHE A 489 11.06 2.27 1.04
C PHE A 489 11.09 1.55 -0.30
N LEU A 490 12.14 1.79 -1.09
CA LEU A 490 12.30 1.23 -2.43
C LEU A 490 12.23 -0.31 -2.42
N TYR A 491 13.03 -0.97 -1.59
CA TYR A 491 13.07 -2.44 -1.49
C TYR A 491 11.72 -3.07 -1.09
N TRP A 492 10.89 -2.36 -0.31
CA TRP A 492 9.57 -2.85 0.07
C TRP A 492 8.61 -2.73 -1.12
N THR A 493 8.70 -1.62 -1.84
CA THR A 493 7.88 -1.38 -3.02
C THR A 493 8.17 -2.39 -4.13
N GLU A 494 9.38 -2.95 -4.20
CA GLU A 494 9.67 -4.01 -5.17
C GLU A 494 8.84 -5.27 -4.95
N ILE A 495 8.52 -5.62 -3.70
CA ILE A 495 7.62 -6.74 -3.38
C ILE A 495 6.24 -6.43 -3.94
N TYR A 496 5.75 -5.22 -3.66
CA TYR A 496 4.45 -4.76 -4.10
C TYR A 496 4.34 -4.76 -5.64
N GLU A 497 5.30 -4.14 -6.32
CA GLU A 497 5.36 -4.07 -7.77
C GLU A 497 5.47 -5.46 -8.39
N SER A 498 6.21 -6.38 -7.77
CA SER A 498 6.32 -7.77 -8.23
C SER A 498 5.00 -8.54 -8.10
N ILE A 499 4.28 -8.37 -6.99
CA ILE A 499 2.94 -8.95 -6.79
C ILE A 499 1.94 -8.41 -7.82
N MET A 500 1.98 -7.10 -8.04
CA MET A 500 1.10 -6.42 -9.00
C MET A 500 1.48 -6.67 -10.46
N CYS A 501 2.70 -7.11 -10.74
CA CYS A 501 3.31 -7.02 -12.06
C CYS A 501 2.48 -7.68 -13.16
N TRP A 502 2.22 -8.98 -13.05
CA TRP A 502 1.55 -9.74 -14.12
C TRP A 502 0.06 -9.39 -14.25
N PRO A 503 -0.71 -9.28 -13.16
CA PRO A 503 -2.09 -8.80 -13.25
C PRO A 503 -2.18 -7.40 -13.89
N SER A 504 -1.23 -6.51 -13.57
CA SER A 504 -1.21 -5.15 -14.12
C SER A 504 -0.86 -5.14 -15.60
N LEU A 505 0.12 -5.92 -16.05
CA LEU A 505 0.43 -6.06 -17.48
C LEU A 505 -0.78 -6.56 -18.27
N GLN A 506 -1.46 -7.59 -17.78
CA GLN A 506 -2.68 -8.10 -18.42
C GLN A 506 -3.73 -7.01 -18.55
N ARG A 507 -3.94 -6.23 -17.48
CA ARG A 507 -4.89 -5.12 -17.48
C ARG A 507 -4.47 -4.00 -18.42
N ILE A 508 -3.18 -3.64 -18.50
CA ILE A 508 -2.71 -2.62 -19.44
C ILE A 508 -2.99 -3.06 -20.88
N ILE A 509 -2.68 -4.32 -21.23
CA ILE A 509 -2.97 -4.86 -22.57
C ILE A 509 -4.48 -4.77 -22.87
N GLN A 510 -5.33 -5.17 -21.92
CA GLN A 510 -6.79 -5.08 -22.06
C GLN A 510 -7.26 -3.64 -22.31
N VAL A 511 -6.73 -2.69 -21.54
CA VAL A 511 -7.09 -1.26 -21.64
C VAL A 511 -6.56 -0.65 -22.94
N LEU A 512 -5.40 -1.07 -23.45
CA LEU A 512 -4.90 -0.59 -24.75
C LEU A 512 -5.83 -0.98 -25.91
N PHE A 513 -6.45 -2.17 -25.85
CA PHE A 513 -7.41 -2.61 -26.88
C PHE A 513 -8.82 -2.06 -26.68
N ASN A 514 -9.28 -1.94 -25.43
CA ASN A 514 -10.59 -1.38 -25.10
C ASN A 514 -10.50 -0.52 -23.83
N PRO A 515 -10.15 0.77 -23.96
CA PRO A 515 -9.89 1.64 -22.80
C PRO A 515 -11.06 1.76 -21.84
N PHE A 516 -12.29 1.76 -22.37
CA PHE A 516 -13.52 1.94 -21.59
C PHE A 516 -14.26 0.62 -21.32
N GLY A 517 -13.59 -0.51 -21.52
CA GLY A 517 -14.14 -1.84 -21.20
C GLY A 517 -14.32 -2.08 -19.70
N ASN A 518 -15.31 -2.90 -19.33
CA ASN A 518 -15.51 -3.34 -17.95
C ASN A 518 -14.69 -4.61 -17.69
N PHE A 519 -13.66 -4.51 -16.86
CA PHE A 519 -12.74 -5.62 -16.57
C PHE A 519 -12.72 -5.98 -15.08
N GLY A 520 -13.08 -7.23 -14.76
CA GLY A 520 -13.11 -7.75 -13.38
C GLY A 520 -14.33 -7.30 -12.58
N SER A 521 -14.31 -7.56 -11.26
CA SER A 521 -15.38 -7.08 -10.38
C SER A 521 -15.28 -5.56 -10.22
N LEU A 522 -16.43 -4.90 -10.36
CA LEU A 522 -16.57 -3.47 -10.12
C LEU A 522 -16.75 -3.14 -8.63
N VAL A 523 -17.07 -4.16 -7.83
CA VAL A 523 -17.34 -4.06 -6.39
C VAL A 523 -16.32 -4.87 -5.62
N THR A 524 -15.81 -4.28 -4.54
CA THR A 524 -14.86 -4.94 -3.63
C THR A 524 -15.65 -5.44 -2.43
N ALA A 525 -15.67 -6.75 -2.18
CA ALA A 525 -16.26 -7.31 -0.97
C ALA A 525 -15.49 -6.82 0.26
N LYS A 526 -16.20 -6.58 1.37
CA LYS A 526 -15.62 -6.11 2.64
C LYS A 526 -16.20 -6.92 3.80
N GLY A 527 -15.35 -7.23 4.78
CA GLY A 527 -15.77 -7.86 6.03
C GLY A 527 -16.04 -9.37 5.96
N GLU A 528 -15.50 -10.09 4.98
CA GLU A 528 -15.56 -11.56 4.96
C GLU A 528 -14.68 -12.16 6.06
N LEU A 529 -15.21 -13.17 6.74
CA LEU A 529 -14.47 -14.01 7.69
C LEU A 529 -13.97 -15.26 6.97
N ASP A 530 -12.76 -15.69 7.31
CA ASP A 530 -12.22 -16.95 6.84
C ASP A 530 -11.35 -17.61 7.91
N ASP A 531 -11.70 -18.85 8.27
CA ASP A 531 -10.94 -19.63 9.24
C ASP A 531 -9.72 -20.35 8.64
N ARG A 532 -9.58 -20.34 7.30
CA ARG A 532 -8.56 -21.07 6.56
C ARG A 532 -7.55 -20.13 5.92
N LYS A 533 -6.33 -20.65 5.70
CA LYS A 533 -5.36 -20.01 4.83
C LYS A 533 -5.80 -20.18 3.37
N ARG A 534 -5.79 -19.11 2.59
CA ARG A 534 -6.00 -19.18 1.14
C ARG A 534 -4.68 -18.97 0.41
N PHE A 535 -4.35 -19.89 -0.49
CA PHE A 535 -3.23 -19.73 -1.40
C PHE A 535 -3.73 -19.51 -2.81
N ASN A 536 -3.46 -18.33 -3.37
CA ASN A 536 -3.95 -17.96 -4.69
C ASN A 536 -2.93 -18.36 -5.77
N LEU A 537 -3.06 -19.57 -6.30
CA LEU A 537 -2.22 -20.08 -7.39
C LEU A 537 -2.28 -19.23 -8.66
N LYS A 538 -3.45 -18.63 -8.97
CA LYS A 538 -3.62 -17.80 -10.17
C LYS A 538 -2.74 -16.55 -10.14
N ILE A 539 -2.48 -16.00 -8.97
CA ILE A 539 -1.58 -14.85 -8.78
C ILE A 539 -0.14 -15.31 -8.58
N SER A 540 0.06 -16.43 -7.87
CA SER A 540 1.39 -16.84 -7.39
C SER A 540 2.20 -17.70 -8.37
N TRP A 541 1.57 -18.28 -9.41
CA TRP A 541 2.28 -19.14 -10.37
C TRP A 541 3.51 -18.48 -11.05
N PRO A 542 3.58 -17.17 -11.32
CA PRO A 542 4.76 -16.58 -11.94
C PRO A 542 5.99 -16.66 -11.02
N PHE A 543 5.80 -16.51 -9.72
CA PHE A 543 6.88 -16.60 -8.73
C PHE A 543 7.38 -18.02 -8.63
N ILE A 544 6.46 -18.99 -8.64
CA ILE A 544 6.79 -20.42 -8.67
C ILE A 544 7.56 -20.76 -9.95
N ALA A 545 7.05 -20.34 -11.11
CA ALA A 545 7.70 -20.58 -12.40
C ALA A 545 9.11 -19.97 -12.45
N TYR A 546 9.28 -18.73 -11.96
CA TYR A 546 10.58 -18.09 -11.85
C TYR A 546 11.55 -18.92 -10.99
N LEU A 547 11.14 -19.30 -9.78
CA LEU A 547 11.97 -20.08 -8.85
C LEU A 547 12.33 -21.45 -9.42
N SER A 548 11.38 -22.12 -10.07
CA SER A 548 11.61 -23.42 -10.73
C SER A 548 12.57 -23.30 -11.91
N LEU A 549 12.39 -22.30 -12.78
CA LEU A 549 13.26 -22.09 -13.94
C LEU A 549 14.67 -21.68 -13.51
N PHE A 550 14.80 -20.79 -12.54
CA PHE A 550 16.09 -20.39 -12.00
C PHE A 550 16.80 -21.57 -11.33
N GLY A 551 16.10 -22.34 -10.50
CA GLY A 551 16.63 -23.54 -9.85
C GLY A 551 17.08 -24.61 -10.85
N LEU A 552 16.26 -24.89 -11.87
CA LEU A 552 16.61 -25.82 -12.95
C LEU A 552 17.84 -25.32 -13.74
N GLY A 553 17.85 -24.04 -14.12
CA GLY A 553 18.98 -23.43 -14.81
C GLY A 553 20.26 -23.49 -14.00
N PHE A 554 20.18 -23.23 -12.69
CA PHE A 554 21.31 -23.31 -11.76
C PHE A 554 21.85 -24.75 -11.66
N CYS A 555 20.97 -25.73 -11.49
CA CYS A 555 21.35 -27.13 -11.46
C CYS A 555 22.02 -27.56 -12.78
N LEU A 556 21.45 -27.22 -13.93
CA LEU A 556 22.01 -27.57 -15.24
C LEU A 556 23.37 -26.92 -15.51
N ARG A 557 23.57 -25.66 -15.10
CA ARG A 557 24.80 -24.91 -15.39
C ARG A 557 25.93 -25.15 -14.40
N TYR A 558 25.62 -25.41 -13.12
CA TYR A 558 26.63 -25.47 -12.05
C TYR A 558 26.71 -26.83 -11.35
N VAL A 559 25.60 -27.58 -11.24
CA VAL A 559 25.60 -28.87 -10.54
C VAL A 559 25.88 -30.02 -11.50
N ALA A 560 25.23 -30.05 -12.67
CA ALA A 560 25.40 -31.14 -13.64
C ALA A 560 26.85 -31.32 -14.15
N PRO A 561 27.64 -30.24 -14.43
CA PRO A 561 29.07 -30.38 -14.78
C PRO A 561 29.94 -31.00 -13.69
N LEU A 562 29.52 -30.91 -12.42
CA LEU A 562 30.23 -31.55 -11.30
C LEU A 562 29.93 -33.06 -11.22
N LEU A 563 28.78 -33.49 -11.75
CA LEU A 563 28.31 -34.87 -11.70
C LEU A 563 28.73 -35.68 -12.94
N SER A 564 28.93 -35.04 -14.08
CA SER A 564 29.28 -35.72 -15.32
C SER A 564 30.09 -34.82 -16.28
N PRO A 565 31.20 -35.34 -16.84
CA PRO A 565 32.05 -34.60 -17.79
C PRO A 565 31.38 -34.32 -19.14
N TYR A 566 30.23 -34.93 -19.43
CA TYR A 566 29.43 -34.64 -20.62
C TYR A 566 28.73 -33.27 -20.57
N PHE A 567 28.64 -32.65 -19.39
CA PHE A 567 28.12 -31.30 -19.25
C PHE A 567 29.28 -30.29 -19.20
N VAL A 568 29.50 -29.59 -20.31
CA VAL A 568 30.47 -28.48 -20.38
C VAL A 568 29.76 -27.19 -19.98
N ARG A 569 30.39 -26.40 -19.10
CA ARG A 569 29.89 -25.07 -18.70
C ARG A 569 30.48 -23.99 -19.62
N PRO A 570 29.70 -23.39 -20.54
CA PRO A 570 30.12 -22.17 -21.22
C PRO A 570 30.00 -20.97 -20.27
N SER A 571 31.13 -20.34 -19.93
CA SER A 571 31.12 -19.04 -19.27
C SER A 571 30.93 -17.92 -20.30
N PHE A 572 30.30 -16.83 -19.88
CA PHE A 572 30.17 -15.62 -20.68
C PHE A 572 30.37 -14.39 -19.80
N GLU A 573 30.78 -13.28 -20.41
CA GLU A 573 31.05 -12.04 -19.68
C GLU A 573 29.78 -11.53 -18.98
N GLY A 574 29.89 -11.05 -17.74
CA GLY A 574 28.72 -10.57 -16.98
C GLY A 574 27.82 -11.66 -16.39
N GLU A 575 28.08 -12.95 -16.63
CA GLU A 575 27.32 -14.07 -16.03
C GLU A 575 27.23 -13.95 -14.51
N ALA A 576 28.35 -13.64 -13.85
CA ALA A 576 28.41 -13.51 -12.39
C ALA A 576 27.50 -12.37 -11.87
N LEU A 577 27.40 -11.26 -12.60
CA LEU A 577 26.53 -10.15 -12.24
C LEU A 577 25.05 -10.53 -12.40
N MET A 578 24.71 -11.20 -13.51
CA MET A 578 23.36 -11.71 -13.73
C MET A 578 22.97 -12.74 -12.67
N MET A 579 23.91 -13.58 -12.23
CA MET A 579 23.68 -14.53 -11.15
C MET A 579 23.35 -13.83 -9.82
N ILE A 580 24.09 -12.78 -9.45
CA ILE A 580 23.80 -11.97 -8.25
C ILE A 580 22.37 -11.42 -8.30
N TRP A 581 21.97 -10.83 -9.42
CA TRP A 581 20.62 -10.29 -9.61
C TRP A 581 19.54 -11.38 -9.61
N ASN A 582 19.81 -12.55 -10.19
CA ASN A 582 18.87 -13.68 -10.14
C ASN A 582 18.68 -14.22 -8.73
N PHE A 583 19.73 -14.26 -7.89
CA PHE A 583 19.59 -14.62 -6.48
C PHE A 583 18.78 -13.58 -5.71
N TYR A 584 19.03 -12.28 -5.95
CA TYR A 584 18.22 -11.21 -5.38
C TYR A 584 16.74 -11.35 -5.77
N ASN A 585 16.46 -11.53 -7.07
CA ASN A 585 15.12 -11.73 -7.58
C ASN A 585 14.49 -13.01 -7.01
N ALA A 586 15.23 -14.12 -6.89
CA ALA A 586 14.72 -15.36 -6.29
C ALA A 586 14.31 -15.15 -4.83
N MET A 587 15.12 -14.44 -4.04
CA MET A 587 14.76 -14.03 -2.68
C MET A 587 13.48 -13.20 -2.68
N LEU A 588 13.37 -12.21 -3.58
CA LEU A 588 12.18 -11.37 -3.70
C LEU A 588 10.93 -12.20 -4.07
N MET A 589 11.03 -13.10 -5.05
CA MET A 589 9.94 -13.99 -5.46
C MET A 589 9.49 -14.92 -4.33
N SER A 590 10.41 -15.39 -3.48
CA SER A 590 10.06 -16.16 -2.28
C SER A 590 9.26 -15.33 -1.28
N ILE A 591 9.65 -14.07 -1.04
CA ILE A 591 8.89 -13.17 -0.17
C ILE A 591 7.50 -12.88 -0.76
N CYS A 592 7.41 -12.61 -2.07
CA CYS A 592 6.12 -12.43 -2.76
C CYS A 592 5.22 -13.67 -2.61
N LEU A 593 5.78 -14.87 -2.74
CA LEU A 593 5.06 -16.14 -2.55
C LEU A 593 4.47 -16.23 -1.14
N PHE A 594 5.24 -15.87 -0.10
CA PHE A 594 4.76 -15.86 1.28
C PHE A 594 3.71 -14.78 1.53
N ALA A 595 3.87 -13.59 0.94
CA ALA A 595 2.89 -12.51 1.01
C ALA A 595 1.56 -12.88 0.34
N CYS A 596 1.58 -13.79 -0.65
CA CYS A 596 0.38 -14.28 -1.34
C CYS A 596 -0.40 -15.38 -0.58
N VAL A 597 0.06 -15.77 0.61
CA VAL A 597 -0.65 -16.69 1.51
C VAL A 597 -1.51 -15.88 2.46
N ASP A 598 -2.80 -15.74 2.15
CA ASP A 598 -3.76 -15.06 3.01
C ASP A 598 -3.89 -15.81 4.34
N GLN A 599 -3.72 -15.06 5.44
CA GLN A 599 -3.89 -15.58 6.79
C GLN A 599 -5.37 -15.62 7.18
N PRO A 600 -5.78 -16.53 8.09
CA PRO A 600 -7.16 -16.61 8.56
C PRO A 600 -7.62 -15.29 9.21
N ILE A 601 -8.81 -14.84 8.83
CA ILE A 601 -9.50 -13.67 9.38
C ILE A 601 -10.65 -14.18 10.23
N ARG A 602 -10.39 -14.35 11.53
CA ARG A 602 -11.35 -14.92 12.50
C ARG A 602 -12.10 -13.87 13.31
N ARG A 603 -11.69 -12.61 13.18
CA ARG A 603 -12.26 -11.49 13.95
C ARG A 603 -13.13 -10.65 13.04
N ARG A 604 -14.39 -10.49 13.45
CA ARG A 604 -15.36 -9.61 12.79
C ARG A 604 -15.05 -8.13 13.00
N PHE A 605 -14.47 -7.80 14.14
CA PHE A 605 -14.11 -6.45 14.54
C PHE A 605 -12.62 -6.37 14.85
N GLU A 606 -12.00 -5.28 14.42
CA GLU A 606 -10.63 -4.97 14.84
C GLU A 606 -10.62 -4.58 16.32
N ARG A 607 -9.54 -4.97 17.00
CA ARG A 607 -9.31 -4.66 18.42
C ARG A 607 -8.18 -3.66 18.54
N TYR A 608 -8.43 -2.58 19.26
CA TYR A 608 -7.49 -1.49 19.44
C TYR A 608 -7.02 -1.44 20.89
N PRO A 609 -5.73 -1.16 21.14
CA PRO A 609 -5.22 -1.03 22.50
C PRO A 609 -5.88 0.12 23.25
N TYR A 610 -6.75 -0.16 24.20
CA TYR A 610 -7.48 0.86 24.97
C TYR A 610 -7.36 0.55 26.46
N GLN A 611 -6.62 1.39 27.18
CA GLN A 611 -6.35 1.22 28.60
C GLN A 611 -7.19 2.21 29.41
N ALA A 612 -8.38 1.75 29.83
CA ALA A 612 -9.26 2.51 30.70
C ALA A 612 -9.57 1.70 31.96
N VAL A 613 -9.67 2.42 33.08
CA VAL A 613 -10.16 1.83 34.33
C VAL A 613 -11.62 1.48 34.13
N ALA A 614 -11.95 0.21 34.40
CA ALA A 614 -13.29 -0.30 34.21
C ALA A 614 -13.72 -1.18 35.39
N CYS A 615 -15.03 -1.25 35.58
CA CYS A 615 -15.66 -2.14 36.54
C CYS A 615 -16.52 -3.15 35.78
N LEU A 616 -16.31 -4.43 36.04
CA LEU A 616 -17.18 -5.50 35.58
C LEU A 616 -18.17 -5.81 36.72
N GLU A 617 -19.44 -5.50 36.52
CA GLU A 617 -20.51 -5.80 37.47
C GLU A 617 -21.16 -7.13 37.10
N VAL A 618 -21.14 -8.11 38.02
CA VAL A 618 -21.72 -9.43 37.82
C VAL A 618 -22.54 -9.81 39.04
N ASN A 619 -23.83 -10.10 38.86
CA ASN A 619 -24.74 -10.47 39.95
C ASN A 619 -24.69 -9.49 41.16
N GLY A 620 -24.47 -8.20 40.89
CA GLY A 620 -24.34 -7.16 41.92
C GLY A 620 -22.94 -7.02 42.55
N HIS A 621 -22.01 -7.93 42.25
CA HIS A 621 -20.61 -7.82 42.65
C HIS A 621 -19.80 -6.97 41.67
N LYS A 622 -18.90 -6.14 42.19
CA LYS A 622 -18.08 -5.23 41.39
C LYS A 622 -16.64 -5.71 41.32
N PHE A 623 -16.18 -6.01 40.12
CA PHE A 623 -14.81 -6.44 39.85
C PHE A 623 -14.03 -5.34 39.15
N TRP A 624 -13.01 -4.83 39.82
CA TRP A 624 -12.20 -3.73 39.33
C TRP A 624 -11.02 -4.21 38.49
N GLY A 625 -10.73 -3.47 37.43
CA GLY A 625 -9.65 -3.80 36.51
C GLY A 625 -9.40 -2.72 35.48
N MET A 626 -8.71 -3.11 34.42
CA MET A 626 -8.39 -2.23 33.31
C MET A 626 -8.64 -2.95 31.99
N THR A 627 -9.20 -2.24 31.01
CA THR A 627 -9.23 -2.77 29.65
C THR A 627 -7.81 -2.83 29.07
N GLN A 628 -7.53 -3.84 28.26
CA GLN A 628 -6.30 -3.95 27.48
C GLN A 628 -6.55 -3.56 26.03
N ASP A 629 -7.66 -4.04 25.48
CA ASP A 629 -8.13 -3.74 24.14
C ASP A 629 -9.65 -3.60 24.12
N LEU A 630 -10.13 -2.85 23.12
CA LEU A 630 -11.54 -2.58 22.86
C LEU A 630 -11.83 -2.77 21.37
N SER A 631 -13.03 -3.24 21.06
CA SER A 631 -13.57 -3.34 19.70
C SER A 631 -15.05 -3.03 19.73
N GLU A 632 -15.66 -2.86 18.56
CA GLU A 632 -17.12 -2.72 18.43
C GLU A 632 -17.90 -3.89 19.06
N GLY A 633 -17.33 -5.09 19.07
CA GLY A 633 -18.00 -6.31 19.53
C GLY A 633 -17.54 -6.84 20.88
N GLY A 634 -16.60 -6.18 21.57
CA GLY A 634 -16.05 -6.75 22.80
C GLY A 634 -14.79 -6.08 23.31
N ALA A 635 -14.35 -6.50 24.49
CA ALA A 635 -13.16 -5.99 25.15
C ALA A 635 -12.29 -7.13 25.72
N SER A 636 -11.03 -6.83 25.97
CA SER A 636 -10.17 -7.60 26.88
C SER A 636 -10.04 -6.85 28.18
N PHE A 637 -10.34 -7.50 29.30
CA PHE A 637 -10.34 -6.90 30.64
C PHE A 637 -9.38 -7.64 31.58
N ILE A 638 -8.48 -6.91 32.22
CA ILE A 638 -7.51 -7.46 33.19
C ILE A 638 -8.03 -7.17 34.60
N LEU A 639 -8.25 -8.23 35.38
CA LEU A 639 -8.73 -8.15 36.75
C LEU A 639 -7.61 -7.76 37.71
N ARG A 640 -7.90 -6.90 38.68
CA ARG A 640 -6.95 -6.52 39.74
C ARG A 640 -6.87 -7.55 40.87
N ASN A 641 -7.99 -8.17 41.24
CA ASN A 641 -8.08 -9.15 42.32
C ASN A 641 -8.59 -10.51 41.79
N GLU A 642 -7.86 -11.58 42.09
CA GLU A 642 -8.05 -12.92 41.53
C GLU A 642 -8.95 -13.84 42.37
N GLN A 643 -9.34 -13.40 43.58
CA GLN A 643 -9.62 -14.37 44.65
C GLN A 643 -10.86 -15.26 44.47
N GLU A 644 -11.80 -15.02 43.54
CA GLU A 644 -13.01 -15.88 43.49
C GLU A 644 -13.84 -15.81 42.19
N LEU A 645 -13.22 -15.68 41.01
CA LEU A 645 -13.99 -15.63 39.76
C LEU A 645 -14.00 -16.96 39.00
N GLN A 646 -15.20 -17.56 38.93
CA GLN A 646 -15.61 -18.53 37.91
C GLN A 646 -16.83 -17.94 37.19
N LEU A 647 -16.61 -17.22 36.08
CA LEU A 647 -17.64 -16.44 35.38
C LEU A 647 -18.00 -16.96 33.98
N ILE A 648 -17.51 -18.15 33.59
CA ILE A 648 -17.75 -18.62 32.22
C ILE A 648 -19.26 -18.86 32.07
N ASP A 649 -19.88 -18.21 31.08
CA ASP A 649 -21.33 -18.16 30.78
C ASP A 649 -22.20 -17.21 31.62
N GLU A 650 -21.63 -16.27 32.38
CA GLU A 650 -22.41 -15.24 33.09
C GLU A 650 -22.61 -13.96 32.26
N GLN A 651 -23.83 -13.39 32.34
CA GLN A 651 -24.12 -12.04 31.87
C GLN A 651 -23.55 -11.03 32.88
N ALA A 652 -22.85 -10.04 32.36
CA ALA A 652 -22.20 -9.00 33.15
C ALA A 652 -22.47 -7.62 32.54
N GLU A 653 -22.14 -6.56 33.27
CA GLU A 653 -22.14 -5.20 32.76
C GLU A 653 -20.72 -4.63 32.87
N LEU A 654 -20.15 -4.21 31.75
CA LEU A 654 -18.89 -3.49 31.72
C LEU A 654 -19.16 -1.99 31.85
N VAL A 655 -18.63 -1.39 32.90
CA VAL A 655 -18.73 0.05 33.17
C VAL A 655 -17.38 0.71 32.92
N LEU A 656 -17.30 1.51 31.85
CA LEU A 656 -16.16 2.36 31.51
C LEU A 656 -16.34 3.71 32.20
N LEU A 657 -15.73 3.88 33.37
CA LEU A 657 -15.97 5.03 34.26
C LEU A 657 -15.70 6.39 33.62
N GLN A 658 -14.63 6.50 32.82
CA GLN A 658 -14.23 7.78 32.23
C GLN A 658 -15.25 8.30 31.21
N GLU A 659 -16.03 7.39 30.63
CA GLU A 659 -16.95 7.67 29.53
C GLU A 659 -18.41 7.60 29.98
N ASP A 660 -18.65 7.32 31.26
CA ASP A 660 -19.96 6.98 31.83
C ASP A 660 -20.73 5.95 30.98
N LEU A 661 -19.99 5.00 30.40
CA LEU A 661 -20.52 4.05 29.43
C LEU A 661 -20.72 2.69 30.08
N ARG A 662 -21.98 2.24 30.09
CA ARG A 662 -22.42 0.94 30.59
C ARG A 662 -22.80 0.04 29.43
N ILE A 663 -22.16 -1.12 29.34
CA ILE A 663 -22.35 -2.06 28.23
C ILE A 663 -22.68 -3.44 28.81
N PRO A 664 -23.83 -4.03 28.48
CA PRO A 664 -24.10 -5.43 28.77
C PRO A 664 -23.13 -6.33 28.00
N VAL A 665 -22.51 -7.29 28.67
CA VAL A 665 -21.48 -8.18 28.10
C VAL A 665 -21.68 -9.64 28.48
N ASN A 666 -21.27 -10.53 27.58
CA ASN A 666 -21.08 -11.95 27.88
C ASN A 666 -19.61 -12.24 28.16
N VAL A 667 -19.32 -13.05 29.17
CA VAL A 667 -17.96 -13.51 29.46
C VAL A 667 -17.63 -14.73 28.60
N LEU A 668 -16.77 -14.55 27.59
CA LEU A 668 -16.40 -15.60 26.64
C LEU A 668 -15.29 -16.51 27.15
N ARG A 669 -14.29 -15.95 27.84
CA ARG A 669 -13.11 -16.69 28.28
C ARG A 669 -12.45 -16.03 29.48
N MET A 670 -11.82 -16.84 30.31
CA MET A 670 -10.94 -16.38 31.39
C MET A 670 -9.61 -17.14 31.34
N SER A 671 -8.49 -16.42 31.37
CA SER A 671 -7.15 -16.99 31.42
C SER A 671 -6.44 -16.51 32.69
N ARG A 672 -6.04 -17.46 33.55
CA ARG A 672 -5.54 -17.19 34.91
C ARG A 672 -4.06 -16.77 35.00
N GLU A 673 -3.32 -16.67 33.90
CA GLU A 673 -1.88 -16.32 33.92
C GLU A 673 -1.44 -15.46 32.71
N ALA A 674 -2.31 -14.60 32.19
CA ALA A 674 -2.09 -13.99 30.87
C ALA A 674 -1.23 -12.71 30.89
N PHE A 675 -1.22 -11.93 31.97
CA PHE A 675 -0.49 -10.66 32.02
C PHE A 675 0.09 -10.34 33.41
N ASN A 676 1.41 -10.47 33.58
CA ASN A 676 2.12 -10.19 34.84
C ASN A 676 1.53 -10.91 36.08
N GLY A 677 0.95 -12.10 35.89
CA GLY A 677 0.29 -12.86 36.95
C GLY A 677 -1.22 -12.62 37.09
N HIS A 678 -1.77 -11.56 36.50
CA HIS A 678 -3.19 -11.24 36.58
C HIS A 678 -4.08 -12.04 35.63
N SER A 679 -5.34 -12.26 36.05
CA SER A 679 -6.37 -12.90 35.22
C SER A 679 -6.89 -11.97 34.12
N GLN A 680 -6.96 -12.49 32.90
CA GLN A 680 -7.53 -11.80 31.73
C GLN A 680 -8.90 -12.41 31.37
N VAL A 681 -9.88 -11.55 31.15
CA VAL A 681 -11.25 -11.88 30.77
C VAL A 681 -11.53 -11.36 29.35
N GLY A 682 -12.03 -12.22 28.48
CA GLY A 682 -12.54 -11.82 27.17
C GLY A 682 -14.04 -11.58 27.25
N LEU A 683 -14.47 -10.38 26.86
CA LEU A 683 -15.86 -9.92 26.90
C LEU A 683 -16.41 -9.75 25.48
N GLU A 684 -17.66 -10.12 25.27
CA GLU A 684 -18.45 -9.83 24.07
C GLU A 684 -19.56 -8.85 24.38
N PHE A 685 -19.75 -7.83 23.55
CA PHE A 685 -20.73 -6.77 23.78
C PHE A 685 -22.13 -7.15 23.25
N GLN A 686 -23.14 -6.85 24.05
CA GLN A 686 -24.56 -6.94 23.69
C GLN A 686 -25.14 -5.53 23.60
N LEU A 687 -24.83 -4.84 22.49
CA LEU A 687 -25.28 -3.46 22.25
C LEU A 687 -26.71 -3.46 21.71
N SER A 688 -27.64 -2.92 22.50
CA SER A 688 -29.02 -2.64 22.09
C SER A 688 -29.34 -1.14 22.06
N ASP A 689 -28.56 -0.33 22.78
CA ASP A 689 -28.73 1.12 22.88
C ASP A 689 -27.87 1.86 21.84
N THR A 690 -28.52 2.73 21.06
CA THR A 690 -27.86 3.56 20.04
C THR A 690 -26.95 4.62 20.67
N ALA A 691 -27.28 5.13 21.86
CA ALA A 691 -26.42 6.10 22.54
C ALA A 691 -25.11 5.43 22.99
N ALA A 692 -25.18 4.25 23.61
CA ALA A 692 -24.02 3.44 23.94
C ALA A 692 -23.17 3.07 22.70
N GLU A 693 -23.81 2.65 21.60
CA GLU A 693 -23.13 2.36 20.32
C GLU A 693 -22.41 3.60 19.78
N LYS A 694 -23.04 4.76 19.80
CA LYS A 694 -22.46 6.02 19.35
C LYS A 694 -21.25 6.43 20.19
N THR A 695 -21.32 6.29 21.52
CA THR A 695 -20.18 6.52 22.41
C THR A 695 -19.04 5.54 22.10
N LEU A 696 -19.35 4.26 21.88
CA LEU A 696 -18.33 3.27 21.51
C LEU A 696 -17.65 3.60 20.17
N ILE A 697 -18.41 4.01 19.16
CA ILE A 697 -17.88 4.45 17.87
C ILE A 697 -16.99 5.68 18.04
N ARG A 698 -17.40 6.63 18.90
CA ARG A 698 -16.60 7.81 19.21
C ARG A 698 -15.20 7.43 19.70
N LEU A 699 -15.17 6.56 20.71
CA LEU A 699 -13.94 6.11 21.37
C LEU A 699 -13.01 5.31 20.45
N LEU A 700 -13.57 4.55 19.52
CA LEU A 700 -12.78 3.69 18.65
C LEU A 700 -12.26 4.43 17.41
N TYR A 701 -13.03 5.40 16.90
CA TYR A 701 -12.83 5.88 15.54
C TYR A 701 -12.86 7.39 15.35
N VAL A 702 -13.55 8.15 16.20
CA VAL A 702 -13.88 9.56 15.91
C VAL A 702 -13.00 10.53 16.69
N ASP A 703 -12.57 10.15 17.90
CA ASP A 703 -11.72 11.01 18.72
C ASP A 703 -10.33 11.19 18.09
N SER A 704 -9.91 12.44 17.92
CA SER A 704 -8.66 12.80 17.24
C SER A 704 -7.38 12.49 18.05
N SER A 705 -7.52 12.04 19.30
CA SER A 705 -6.41 11.78 20.24
C SER A 705 -5.97 10.32 20.33
N LEU A 706 -6.49 9.44 19.46
CA LEU A 706 -6.24 8.00 19.54
C LEU A 706 -4.79 7.68 19.15
N TRP A 707 -3.97 7.36 20.16
CA TRP A 707 -2.52 7.22 20.02
C TRP A 707 -2.07 6.06 19.11
N TRP A 708 -2.87 5.00 18.95
CA TRP A 708 -2.56 3.91 18.02
C TRP A 708 -2.70 4.32 16.56
N GLN A 709 -3.30 5.48 16.28
CA GLN A 709 -3.33 6.09 14.96
C GLN A 709 -2.01 6.80 14.61
N GLN A 710 -1.07 6.92 15.55
CA GLN A 710 0.24 7.49 15.25
C GLN A 710 1.08 6.53 14.41
N ILE A 711 1.33 6.93 13.17
CA ILE A 711 2.21 6.22 12.23
C ILE A 711 3.59 6.03 12.86
N ARG A 712 3.93 4.80 13.26
CA ARG A 712 5.29 4.46 13.68
C ARG A 712 6.17 4.37 12.44
N ARG A 713 7.20 5.20 12.38
CA ARG A 713 8.13 5.24 11.24
C ARG A 713 9.36 4.42 11.57
N SER A 714 9.52 3.28 10.90
CA SER A 714 10.77 2.51 10.92
C SER A 714 11.87 3.25 10.17
N SER A 715 13.13 2.98 10.54
CA SER A 715 14.25 3.44 9.72
C SER A 715 14.40 2.54 8.49
N ALA A 716 15.04 3.07 7.43
CA ALA A 716 15.35 2.30 6.22
C ALA A 716 16.15 1.02 6.50
N ILE A 717 16.95 0.99 7.55
CA ILE A 717 17.73 -0.20 7.91
C ILE A 717 16.85 -1.21 8.65
N ASP A 718 15.98 -0.77 9.56
CA ASP A 718 15.08 -1.68 10.26
C ASP A 718 14.13 -2.36 9.28
N ALA A 719 13.55 -1.60 8.35
CA ALA A 719 12.67 -2.14 7.32
C ALA A 719 13.40 -3.08 6.35
N PHE A 720 14.70 -2.87 6.06
CA PHE A 720 15.52 -3.81 5.29
C PHE A 720 15.85 -5.09 6.07
N LEU A 721 16.19 -5.00 7.36
CA LEU A 721 16.42 -6.17 8.21
C LEU A 721 15.16 -7.01 8.38
N VAL A 722 14.00 -6.35 8.45
CA VAL A 722 12.69 -6.97 8.46
C VAL A 722 12.43 -7.73 7.16
N LEU A 723 12.76 -7.15 6.01
CA LEU A 723 12.68 -7.82 4.71
C LEU A 723 13.49 -9.13 4.68
N ILE A 724 14.76 -9.07 5.11
CA ILE A 724 15.63 -10.26 5.19
C ILE A 724 15.03 -11.30 6.13
N ARG A 725 14.56 -10.87 7.30
CA ARG A 725 13.92 -11.76 8.27
C ARG A 725 12.70 -12.47 7.68
N SER A 726 11.89 -11.78 6.89
CA SER A 726 10.72 -12.36 6.22
C SER A 726 11.11 -13.41 5.18
N ALA A 727 12.22 -13.21 4.45
CA ALA A 727 12.75 -14.22 3.54
C ALA A 727 13.20 -15.50 4.26
N LEU A 728 13.85 -15.34 5.42
CA LEU A 728 14.43 -16.44 6.19
C LEU A 728 13.43 -17.15 7.11
N ASN A 729 12.24 -16.59 7.30
CA ASN A 729 11.28 -17.07 8.28
C ASN A 729 9.89 -17.27 7.65
N PRO A 730 9.57 -18.49 7.19
CA PRO A 730 8.28 -18.78 6.54
C PRO A 730 7.14 -18.88 7.55
N ARG A 731 7.05 -17.95 8.52
CA ARG A 731 5.95 -17.85 9.50
C ARG A 731 4.60 -17.79 8.81
N ALA A 732 4.49 -17.12 7.67
CA ALA A 732 3.27 -17.09 6.85
C ALA A 732 2.75 -18.52 6.54
N LEU A 733 3.66 -19.47 6.28
CA LEU A 733 3.34 -20.87 6.03
C LEU A 733 3.21 -21.68 7.32
N LEU A 734 4.16 -21.52 8.24
CA LEU A 734 4.33 -22.38 9.42
C LEU A 734 3.42 -22.03 10.60
N THR A 735 2.91 -20.80 10.69
CA THR A 735 2.04 -20.39 11.81
C THR A 735 0.76 -21.21 11.79
N ARG A 736 0.58 -22.04 12.81
CA ARG A 736 -0.68 -22.76 13.07
C ARG A 736 -1.55 -21.88 13.94
N TYR A 737 -2.77 -21.62 13.48
CA TYR A 737 -3.75 -20.88 14.25
C TYR A 737 -4.67 -21.90 14.94
N ASN A 738 -4.53 -22.07 16.26
CA ASN A 738 -5.38 -22.97 17.04
C ASN A 738 -6.84 -22.48 16.97
N ASN A 739 -7.79 -23.39 16.87
CA ASN A 739 -9.21 -23.07 17.05
C ASN A 739 -9.44 -22.87 18.56
N GLY A 740 -9.35 -21.63 19.04
CA GLY A 740 -9.50 -21.29 20.45
C GLY A 740 -9.42 -19.79 20.69
#